data_AF-A0A933TGH5-F1
#
_entry.id   AF-A0A933TGH5-F1
#
_cell.length_a   1.000
_cell.length_b   1.000
_cell.length_c   1.000
_cell.angle_alpha   90.00
_cell.angle_beta   90.00
_cell.angle_gamma   90.00
#
_symmetry.space_group_name_H-M   'P 1'
#
loop_
_entity.id
_entity.type
_entity.pdbx_description
1 polymer ?
#
loop_
_entity_poly.entity_id
_entity_poly.type
_entity_poly.pdbx_seq_one_letter_code
_entity_poly.pdbx_strand_id
1 'polypeptide(L)'
;MNHTWLLRTPSDADGLECPGCERLPFCEGLLRLRRGSAMVRSPVLEAPGPFDNAVGSWNADLPPGSRLELEVRARLEGGWSAWYSLGAAEGRPGRRLELRSPGSQEDAHGQVASDTLLLKSQASALRWRLRLSAGRGPLVLRQAAVTVCDPLAPPVPPPFRPGPWVRRLGVRGRSQFVEPEDCRGDICSPTSVAAVLEYWGKRRSTMDMARRVRDLGCGGFGNWTFNTAAAGALGLDCWVARLDSLDDLAAEVAAGRPVVVSLTFGPGELAGSPIPQTKGHLMVVTGFTRQGDVIVMDPAGASDRDTRRVYGRAEFHRAWRVHKRGLSYLISPRVRGRSLTVGVPAADLWDKPLTRRRSGLLALDHHSQLIYGERVTALAADGAWLKVLTDEPGHVDREGRWRGCTGWLRAADLTAAVPPAPDCVVRTRQAILKTSGGLLALSVGTRLARLTDRGGGPRVRLLDGRAAEAPADALAPLRTPDPAVCRALVLKTAELFLGTRYYWGGRSGVQAKPSTGVDCSGLVCLAYRVCGLDLPHNAQEQMLRSRPVSPARLAPGDLVFLSAGAGRKEIRPAGTCGTSDTAGAGARRITHVMLYTGGDGLIESRWAAGRTLRCTFAERFGRPLAELEPGALVDDRTFPRPRRRRAFFGSFL
;
A
#
# COMPACT_ATOMS: atom_id res chain seq x y z
N MET A 1 6.61 -4.11 -17.92
CA MET A 1 6.26 -3.71 -16.53
C MET A 1 7.03 -4.51 -15.48
N ASN A 2 7.60 -3.85 -14.47
CA ASN A 2 8.18 -4.51 -13.31
C ASN A 2 7.08 -4.84 -12.29
N HIS A 3 7.28 -5.90 -11.51
CA HIS A 3 6.37 -6.18 -10.41
C HIS A 3 7.08 -6.88 -9.26
N THR A 4 6.64 -6.62 -8.04
CA THR A 4 7.17 -7.26 -6.83
C THR A 4 6.01 -7.71 -5.96
N TRP A 5 5.88 -9.02 -5.78
CA TRP A 5 5.00 -9.57 -4.75
C TRP A 5 5.74 -9.59 -3.43
N LEU A 6 5.19 -8.92 -2.42
CA LEU A 6 5.79 -8.80 -1.10
C LEU A 6 4.83 -9.37 -0.04
N LEU A 7 5.27 -10.43 0.62
CA LEU A 7 4.60 -11.06 1.75
C LEU A 7 5.16 -10.48 3.05
N ARG A 8 4.35 -9.74 3.81
CA ARG A 8 4.85 -8.99 4.99
C ARG A 8 3.84 -8.81 6.13
N THR A 9 2.56 -8.87 5.82
CA THR A 9 1.43 -8.76 6.74
C THR A 9 0.76 -10.13 6.94
N PRO A 10 -0.01 -10.32 8.02
CA PRO A 10 -0.82 -11.52 8.18
C PRO A 10 -1.78 -11.74 7.01
N SER A 11 -2.36 -10.66 6.44
CA SER A 11 -3.26 -10.75 5.28
C SER A 11 -2.56 -11.35 4.06
N ASP A 12 -1.31 -10.95 3.80
CA ASP A 12 -0.54 -11.50 2.67
C ASP A 12 -0.33 -13.03 2.82
N ALA A 13 -0.29 -13.52 4.06
CA ALA A 13 -0.07 -14.93 4.35
C ALA A 13 -1.33 -15.79 4.17
N ASP A 14 -2.53 -15.22 4.11
CA ASP A 14 -3.79 -15.98 4.13
C ASP A 14 -3.95 -16.92 2.94
N GLY A 15 -3.39 -16.56 1.78
CA GLY A 15 -3.35 -17.41 0.59
C GLY A 15 -2.29 -18.50 0.60
N LEU A 16 -1.42 -18.57 1.62
CA LEU A 16 -0.32 -19.53 1.67
C LEU A 16 -0.76 -20.91 2.16
N GLU A 17 -0.24 -21.94 1.51
CA GLU A 17 -0.24 -23.29 2.05
C GLU A 17 0.99 -23.47 2.95
N CYS A 18 0.79 -23.63 4.25
CA CYS A 18 1.87 -23.68 5.23
C CYS A 18 1.61 -24.72 6.35
N PRO A 19 1.45 -26.02 6.02
CA PRO A 19 1.21 -27.05 7.02
C PRO A 19 2.34 -27.08 8.06
N GLY A 20 1.97 -27.21 9.34
CA GLY A 20 2.92 -27.25 10.46
C GLY A 20 3.51 -25.89 10.88
N CYS A 21 3.18 -24.80 10.20
CA CYS A 21 3.57 -23.45 10.61
C CYS A 21 2.46 -22.73 11.37
N GLU A 22 2.85 -22.00 12.42
CA GLU A 22 1.96 -21.13 13.19
C GLU A 22 1.98 -19.71 12.60
N ARG A 23 0.80 -19.10 12.39
CA ARG A 23 0.68 -17.70 11.95
C ARG A 23 0.93 -16.76 13.12
N LEU A 24 1.73 -15.72 12.90
CA LEU A 24 2.16 -14.80 13.95
C LEU A 24 1.46 -13.42 13.85
N PRO A 25 1.35 -12.69 14.98
CA PRO A 25 1.08 -11.26 14.97
C PRO A 25 2.13 -10.50 14.17
N PHE A 26 1.74 -9.37 13.56
CA PHE A 26 2.59 -8.59 12.67
C PHE A 26 3.94 -8.19 13.28
N CYS A 27 3.98 -7.79 14.56
CA CYS A 27 5.23 -7.40 15.21
C CYS A 27 6.19 -8.58 15.47
N GLU A 28 5.68 -9.81 15.52
CA GLU A 28 6.47 -11.01 15.81
C GLU A 28 7.03 -11.68 14.55
N GLY A 29 6.36 -11.54 13.39
CA GLY A 29 6.77 -12.22 12.17
C GLY A 29 5.61 -12.43 11.21
N LEU A 30 5.70 -13.48 10.41
CA LEU A 30 4.62 -13.99 9.58
C LEU A 30 4.27 -15.41 9.99
N LEU A 31 5.27 -16.29 9.99
CA LEU A 31 5.12 -17.71 10.26
C LEU A 31 6.20 -18.17 11.24
N ARG A 32 5.84 -19.07 12.15
CA ARG A 32 6.74 -19.74 13.08
C ARG A 32 6.72 -21.24 12.84
N LEU A 33 7.89 -21.83 12.65
CA LEU A 33 8.09 -23.28 12.67
C LEU A 33 8.78 -23.65 13.99
N ARG A 34 8.07 -24.36 14.87
CA ARG A 34 8.58 -24.69 16.21
C ARG A 34 9.66 -25.76 16.17
N ARG A 35 9.44 -26.85 15.41
CA ARG A 35 10.30 -28.04 15.30
C ARG A 35 10.06 -28.72 13.94
N GLY A 36 10.99 -29.59 13.53
CA GLY A 36 10.86 -30.39 12.32
C GLY A 36 11.02 -29.58 11.03
N SER A 37 10.36 -30.01 9.97
CA SER A 37 10.43 -29.39 8.65
C SER A 37 9.04 -29.03 8.13
N ALA A 38 8.95 -27.95 7.37
CA ALA A 38 7.71 -27.50 6.73
C ALA A 38 7.97 -26.95 5.33
N MET A 39 6.95 -27.01 4.49
CA MET A 39 6.95 -26.38 3.18
C MET A 39 5.91 -25.27 3.18
N VAL A 40 6.33 -24.04 2.88
CA VAL A 40 5.41 -22.91 2.68
C VAL A 40 5.31 -22.64 1.19
N ARG A 41 4.11 -22.60 0.62
CA ARG A 41 3.90 -22.43 -0.82
C ARG A 41 2.93 -21.29 -1.11
N SER A 42 3.27 -20.48 -2.12
CA SER A 42 2.40 -19.41 -2.61
C SER A 42 1.21 -19.95 -3.41
N PRO A 43 0.10 -19.18 -3.52
CA PRO A 43 -0.85 -19.41 -4.60
C PRO A 43 -0.19 -19.15 -5.96
N VAL A 44 -0.93 -19.40 -7.05
CA VAL A 44 -0.52 -18.91 -8.38
C VAL A 44 -0.55 -17.39 -8.37
N LEU A 45 0.58 -16.77 -8.72
CA LEU A 45 0.71 -15.31 -8.84
C LEU A 45 0.68 -14.95 -10.33
N GLU A 46 -0.40 -14.32 -10.79
CA GLU A 46 -0.56 -13.89 -12.17
C GLU A 46 0.26 -12.61 -12.41
N ALA A 47 1.16 -12.65 -13.38
CA ALA A 47 2.00 -11.50 -13.68
C ALA A 47 1.19 -10.41 -14.41
N PRO A 48 1.47 -9.11 -14.16
CA PRO A 48 0.80 -8.01 -14.86
C PRO A 48 1.14 -7.92 -16.35
N GLY A 49 2.17 -8.64 -16.78
CA GLY A 49 2.63 -8.77 -18.15
C GLY A 49 3.59 -9.95 -18.26
N PRO A 50 3.97 -10.35 -19.49
CA PRO A 50 4.94 -11.40 -19.70
C PRO A 50 6.28 -11.07 -19.03
N PHE A 51 6.98 -12.06 -18.49
CA PHE A 51 8.31 -11.88 -17.90
C PHE A 51 9.25 -13.02 -18.26
N ASP A 52 10.55 -12.73 -18.35
CA ASP A 52 11.61 -13.71 -18.62
C ASP A 52 12.59 -13.85 -17.45
N ASN A 53 12.36 -13.11 -16.37
CA ASN A 53 13.29 -12.99 -15.27
C ASN A 53 12.58 -12.92 -13.92
N ALA A 54 13.11 -13.63 -12.92
CA ALA A 54 12.67 -13.52 -11.54
C ALA A 54 13.85 -13.51 -10.56
N VAL A 55 13.74 -12.69 -9.51
CA VAL A 55 14.66 -12.68 -8.36
C VAL A 55 13.84 -12.78 -7.08
N GLY A 56 14.28 -13.66 -6.18
CA GLY A 56 13.64 -13.91 -4.90
C GLY A 56 14.38 -13.25 -3.73
N SER A 57 13.68 -12.99 -2.63
CA SER A 57 14.31 -12.61 -1.36
C SER A 57 13.43 -12.98 -0.18
N TRP A 58 14.04 -13.06 1.00
CA TRP A 58 13.34 -13.42 2.23
C TRP A 58 14.05 -12.81 3.44
N ASN A 59 13.30 -12.64 4.53
CA ASN A 59 13.87 -12.31 5.84
C ASN A 59 13.35 -13.32 6.86
N ALA A 60 14.25 -13.91 7.63
CA ALA A 60 13.92 -14.86 8.67
C ALA A 60 14.85 -14.70 9.87
N ASP A 61 14.38 -15.10 11.04
CA ASP A 61 15.22 -15.43 12.17
C ASP A 61 15.50 -16.94 12.13
N LEU A 62 16.75 -17.30 11.87
CA LEU A 62 17.23 -18.67 11.76
C LEU A 62 18.13 -18.99 12.97
N PRO A 63 17.59 -19.59 14.04
CA PRO A 63 18.41 -20.11 15.13
C PRO A 63 19.46 -21.12 14.62
N PRO A 64 20.58 -21.33 15.33
CA PRO A 64 21.62 -22.25 14.90
C PRO A 64 21.10 -23.62 14.46
N GLY A 65 21.53 -24.07 13.27
CA GLY A 65 21.11 -25.33 12.66
C GLY A 65 19.76 -25.29 11.93
N SER A 66 19.03 -24.17 11.99
CA SER A 66 17.81 -24.00 11.19
C SER A 66 18.15 -23.72 9.74
N ARG A 67 17.36 -24.21 8.80
CA ARG A 67 17.59 -24.07 7.36
C ARG A 67 16.39 -23.48 6.65
N LEU A 68 16.67 -22.69 5.62
CA LEU A 68 15.67 -22.12 4.71
C LEU A 68 16.21 -22.18 3.28
N GLU A 69 15.40 -22.67 2.35
CA GLU A 69 15.69 -22.60 0.92
C GLU A 69 14.49 -22.02 0.16
N LEU A 70 14.75 -21.09 -0.75
CA LEU A 70 13.74 -20.47 -1.62
C LEU A 70 13.80 -21.11 -3.00
N GLU A 71 12.65 -21.58 -3.50
CA GLU A 71 12.50 -22.09 -4.85
C GLU A 71 11.38 -21.36 -5.60
N VAL A 72 11.55 -21.20 -6.91
CA VAL A 72 10.57 -20.56 -7.81
C VAL A 72 10.35 -21.45 -9.03
N ARG A 73 9.12 -21.45 -9.55
CA ARG A 73 8.77 -21.98 -10.88
C ARG A 73 7.88 -21.00 -11.62
N ALA A 74 7.95 -21.04 -12.95
CA ALA A 74 7.20 -20.15 -13.83
C ALA A 74 6.26 -20.95 -14.74
N ARG A 75 5.16 -20.32 -15.18
CA ARG A 75 4.23 -20.87 -16.17
C ARG A 75 4.54 -20.26 -17.54
N LEU A 76 5.12 -21.05 -18.42
CA LEU A 76 5.45 -20.72 -19.80
C LEU A 76 4.37 -21.25 -20.75
N GLU A 77 4.52 -20.95 -22.04
CA GLU A 77 3.76 -21.60 -23.10
C GLU A 77 4.06 -23.12 -23.09
N GLY A 78 3.04 -23.96 -22.90
CA GLY A 78 3.19 -25.41 -22.76
C GLY A 78 3.17 -25.94 -21.32
N GLY A 79 3.19 -25.08 -20.30
CA GLY A 79 2.95 -25.50 -18.91
C GLY A 79 3.90 -24.88 -17.89
N TRP A 80 4.09 -25.59 -16.79
CA TRP A 80 4.92 -25.13 -15.68
C TRP A 80 6.35 -25.70 -15.78
N SER A 81 7.34 -24.85 -15.52
CA SER A 81 8.74 -25.28 -15.38
C SER A 81 8.95 -26.19 -14.17
N ALA A 82 10.15 -26.78 -14.11
CA ALA A 82 10.69 -27.32 -12.87
C ALA A 82 10.82 -26.22 -11.79
N TRP A 83 11.06 -26.66 -10.55
CA TRP A 83 11.40 -25.75 -9.46
C TRP A 83 12.89 -25.43 -9.51
N TYR A 84 13.23 -24.15 -9.51
CA TYR A 84 14.61 -23.66 -9.45
C TYR A 84 14.89 -23.10 -8.06
N SER A 85 15.99 -23.53 -7.45
CA SER A 85 16.47 -22.94 -6.20
C SER A 85 17.08 -21.56 -6.47
N LEU A 86 16.76 -20.58 -5.63
CA LEU A 86 17.32 -19.22 -5.65
C LEU A 86 18.24 -18.96 -4.44
N GLY A 87 18.68 -20.03 -3.79
CA GLY A 87 19.63 -19.99 -2.68
C GLY A 87 19.08 -20.55 -1.38
N ALA A 88 20.00 -21.10 -0.60
CA ALA A 88 19.75 -21.66 0.71
C ALA A 88 20.55 -20.95 1.80
N ALA A 89 20.02 -20.99 3.02
CA ALA A 89 20.65 -20.46 4.21
C ALA A 89 20.58 -21.42 5.39
N GLU A 90 21.64 -21.44 6.19
CA GLU A 90 21.67 -22.09 7.50
C GLU A 90 21.99 -21.07 8.61
N GLY A 91 21.24 -21.14 9.70
CA GLY A 91 21.45 -20.32 10.88
C GLY A 91 22.74 -20.70 11.62
N ARG A 92 23.53 -19.69 11.99
CA ARG A 92 24.75 -19.79 12.80
C ARG A 92 24.66 -18.90 14.05
N PRO A 93 25.48 -19.13 15.09
CA PRO A 93 25.51 -18.27 16.27
C PRO A 93 25.73 -16.79 15.94
N GLY A 94 25.20 -15.89 16.78
CA GLY A 94 25.33 -14.44 16.58
C GLY A 94 24.49 -13.87 15.44
N ARG A 95 23.37 -14.53 15.10
CA ARG A 95 22.49 -14.17 13.97
C ARG A 95 23.26 -14.09 12.64
N ARG A 96 24.28 -14.94 12.48
CA ARG A 96 24.96 -15.12 11.20
C ARG A 96 24.20 -16.14 10.37
N LEU A 97 24.29 -15.97 9.06
CA LEU A 97 23.75 -16.90 8.09
C LEU A 97 24.92 -17.48 7.31
N GLU A 98 24.90 -18.78 7.10
CA GLU A 98 25.72 -19.42 6.09
C GLU A 98 24.89 -19.50 4.81
N LEU A 99 25.36 -18.89 3.73
CA LEU A 99 24.59 -18.67 2.51
C LEU A 99 25.24 -19.41 1.34
N ARG A 100 24.44 -20.13 0.56
CA ARG A 100 24.94 -20.96 -0.54
C ARG A 100 23.99 -20.91 -1.73
N SER A 101 24.48 -20.44 -2.87
CA SER A 101 23.79 -20.62 -4.15
C SER A 101 23.79 -22.09 -4.59
N PRO A 102 22.77 -22.54 -5.33
CA PRO A 102 22.52 -23.95 -5.64
C PRO A 102 23.47 -24.57 -6.69
N GLY A 103 24.54 -23.88 -7.09
CA GLY A 103 25.37 -24.27 -8.24
C GLY A 103 24.65 -24.09 -9.58
N SER A 104 25.17 -24.72 -10.64
CA SER A 104 24.58 -24.64 -11.98
C SER A 104 23.24 -25.35 -12.06
N GLN A 105 22.20 -24.63 -12.48
CA GLN A 105 20.88 -25.17 -12.80
C GLN A 105 20.49 -24.66 -14.18
N GLU A 106 20.30 -25.55 -15.15
CA GLU A 106 19.79 -25.23 -16.49
C GLU A 106 18.96 -26.40 -17.02
N ASP A 107 17.84 -26.09 -17.66
CA ASP A 107 17.00 -27.05 -18.37
C ASP A 107 16.41 -26.42 -19.67
N ALA A 108 15.39 -27.06 -20.24
CA ALA A 108 14.70 -26.57 -21.43
C ALA A 108 13.95 -25.25 -21.23
N HIS A 109 13.56 -24.91 -19.99
CA HIS A 109 12.76 -23.71 -19.71
C HIS A 109 13.60 -22.51 -19.25
N GLY A 110 14.77 -22.74 -18.64
CA GLY A 110 15.56 -21.66 -18.07
C GLY A 110 16.83 -22.10 -17.35
N GLN A 111 17.51 -21.12 -16.76
CA GLN A 111 18.70 -21.31 -15.93
C GLN A 111 18.71 -20.37 -14.72
N VAL A 112 19.47 -20.71 -13.69
CA VAL A 112 19.71 -19.80 -12.55
C VAL A 112 21.12 -19.22 -12.62
N ALA A 113 21.21 -17.91 -12.84
CA ALA A 113 22.46 -17.17 -12.77
C ALA A 113 22.72 -16.73 -11.31
N SER A 114 23.34 -17.62 -10.51
CA SER A 114 23.58 -17.50 -9.06
C SER A 114 22.31 -17.42 -8.19
N ASP A 115 21.45 -16.43 -8.43
CA ASP A 115 20.24 -16.11 -7.66
C ASP A 115 19.08 -15.59 -8.52
N THR A 116 19.33 -15.46 -9.82
CA THR A 116 18.40 -14.88 -10.78
C THR A 116 17.93 -15.98 -11.74
N LEU A 117 16.63 -16.26 -11.74
CA LEU A 117 16.02 -17.14 -12.72
C LEU A 117 15.94 -16.40 -14.06
N LEU A 118 16.56 -16.96 -15.08
CA LEU A 118 16.53 -16.53 -16.48
C LEU A 118 15.76 -17.57 -17.28
N LEU A 119 14.60 -17.19 -17.81
CA LEU A 119 13.75 -18.06 -18.62
C LEU A 119 14.12 -17.93 -20.10
N LYS A 120 14.01 -19.04 -20.83
CA LYS A 120 14.26 -19.11 -22.29
C LYS A 120 13.06 -18.62 -23.11
N SER A 121 11.87 -18.52 -22.50
CA SER A 121 10.68 -17.92 -23.08
C SER A 121 9.87 -17.14 -22.04
N GLN A 122 8.91 -16.33 -22.50
CA GLN A 122 8.10 -15.49 -21.63
C GLN A 122 7.15 -16.33 -20.77
N ALA A 123 7.07 -16.01 -19.48
CA ALA A 123 6.11 -16.59 -18.54
C ALA A 123 4.97 -15.63 -18.22
N SER A 124 3.81 -16.21 -17.87
CA SER A 124 2.57 -15.48 -17.53
C SER A 124 2.26 -15.47 -16.03
N ALA A 125 2.81 -16.42 -15.29
CA ALA A 125 2.58 -16.57 -13.85
C ALA A 125 3.75 -17.26 -13.16
N LEU A 126 3.81 -17.19 -11.84
CA LEU A 126 4.79 -17.94 -11.04
C LEU A 126 4.19 -18.54 -9.78
N ARG A 127 4.96 -19.47 -9.19
CA ARG A 127 4.81 -19.89 -7.79
C ARG A 127 6.18 -19.88 -7.12
N TRP A 128 6.19 -19.57 -5.83
CA TRP A 128 7.36 -19.75 -4.99
C TRP A 128 7.05 -20.71 -3.84
N ARG A 129 8.09 -21.36 -3.31
CA ARG A 129 8.00 -22.13 -2.08
C ARG A 129 9.24 -21.96 -1.22
N LEU A 130 9.07 -22.06 0.08
CA LEU A 130 10.14 -22.07 1.08
C LEU A 130 10.18 -23.43 1.76
N ARG A 131 11.34 -24.10 1.67
CA ARG A 131 11.65 -25.28 2.49
C ARG A 131 12.23 -24.81 3.80
N LEU A 132 11.57 -25.11 4.90
CA LEU A 132 11.95 -24.70 6.24
C LEU A 132 12.33 -25.91 7.07
N SER A 133 13.40 -25.81 7.85
CA SER A 133 13.77 -26.80 8.86
C SER A 133 14.20 -26.09 10.13
N ALA A 134 13.57 -26.41 11.26
CA ALA A 134 13.90 -25.82 12.55
C ALA A 134 15.08 -26.56 13.19
N GLY A 135 16.09 -25.79 13.62
CA GLY A 135 17.26 -26.30 14.32
C GLY A 135 17.09 -26.26 15.84
N ARG A 136 18.05 -25.64 16.54
CA ARG A 136 18.08 -25.55 18.02
C ARG A 136 17.01 -24.64 18.64
N GLY A 137 16.12 -24.06 17.84
CA GLY A 137 15.06 -23.17 18.30
C GLY A 137 14.02 -22.90 17.21
N PRO A 138 12.93 -22.20 17.54
CA PRO A 138 11.88 -21.90 16.59
C PRO A 138 12.38 -20.96 15.49
N LEU A 139 12.18 -21.35 14.24
CA LEU A 139 12.43 -20.52 13.07
C LEU A 139 11.26 -19.55 12.89
N VAL A 140 11.54 -18.28 12.60
CA VAL A 140 10.52 -17.28 12.29
C VAL A 140 10.76 -16.70 10.89
N LEU A 141 9.82 -16.94 9.98
CA LEU A 141 9.75 -16.22 8.72
C LEU A 141 9.12 -14.85 8.97
N ARG A 142 9.79 -13.78 8.53
CA ARG A 142 9.31 -12.40 8.68
C ARG A 142 8.84 -11.78 7.37
N GLN A 143 9.41 -12.20 6.25
CA GLN A 143 9.07 -11.66 4.94
C GLN A 143 9.51 -12.63 3.83
N ALA A 144 8.78 -12.63 2.71
CA ALA A 144 9.22 -13.20 1.45
C ALA A 144 8.85 -12.24 0.31
N ALA A 145 9.67 -12.18 -0.74
CA ALA A 145 9.37 -11.38 -1.92
C ALA A 145 9.89 -12.06 -3.18
N VAL A 146 9.17 -11.86 -4.29
CA VAL A 146 9.65 -12.23 -5.63
C VAL A 146 9.38 -11.04 -6.54
N THR A 147 10.40 -10.61 -7.28
CA THR A 147 10.28 -9.57 -8.29
C THR A 147 10.51 -10.13 -9.68
N VAL A 148 9.69 -9.69 -10.62
CA VAL A 148 9.78 -10.05 -12.05
C VAL A 148 9.87 -8.80 -12.91
N CYS A 149 10.31 -9.01 -14.14
CA CYS A 149 10.45 -7.95 -15.12
C CYS A 149 10.10 -8.43 -16.53
N ASP A 150 9.36 -7.57 -17.21
CA ASP A 150 9.25 -7.51 -18.66
C ASP A 150 10.36 -6.57 -19.22
N PRO A 151 11.16 -7.02 -20.19
CA PRO A 151 12.36 -6.33 -20.68
C PRO A 151 12.16 -4.93 -21.28
N LEU A 152 10.94 -4.52 -21.60
CA LEU A 152 10.71 -3.28 -22.36
C LEU A 152 10.56 -2.05 -21.45
N ALA A 153 11.57 -1.18 -21.47
CA ALA A 153 11.53 0.16 -20.87
C ALA A 153 12.01 1.21 -21.88
N PRO A 154 11.38 2.41 -21.93
CA PRO A 154 11.83 3.47 -22.81
C PRO A 154 13.24 3.96 -22.39
N PRO A 155 14.10 4.39 -23.34
CA PRO A 155 15.46 4.83 -23.00
C PRO A 155 15.48 6.17 -22.25
N VAL A 156 14.47 7.01 -22.48
CA VAL A 156 14.36 8.35 -21.89
C VAL A 156 13.34 8.31 -20.73
N PRO A 157 13.68 8.86 -19.54
CA PRO A 157 12.73 8.95 -18.46
C PRO A 157 11.59 9.92 -18.79
N PRO A 158 10.39 9.74 -18.22
CA PRO A 158 9.31 10.71 -18.36
C PRO A 158 9.73 12.11 -17.84
N PRO A 159 9.04 13.19 -18.27
CA PRO A 159 9.33 14.54 -17.80
C PRO A 159 9.40 14.64 -16.28
N PHE A 160 10.45 15.25 -15.77
CA PHE A 160 10.61 15.44 -14.33
C PHE A 160 9.58 16.42 -13.79
N ARG A 161 8.97 16.08 -12.67
CA ARG A 161 8.12 16.98 -11.88
C ARG A 161 8.83 17.29 -10.56
N PRO A 162 9.02 18.56 -10.17
CA PRO A 162 9.52 18.89 -8.84
C PRO A 162 8.55 18.42 -7.74
N GLY A 163 9.07 18.03 -6.58
CA GLY A 163 8.25 17.57 -5.45
C GLY A 163 9.02 17.47 -4.12
N PRO A 164 8.41 16.94 -3.04
CA PRO A 164 9.00 16.90 -1.69
C PRO A 164 10.30 16.06 -1.58
N TRP A 165 10.70 15.36 -2.64
CA TRP A 165 11.96 14.62 -2.77
C TRP A 165 13.19 15.47 -3.07
N VAL A 166 13.06 16.79 -3.26
CA VAL A 166 14.20 17.72 -3.35
C VAL A 166 14.85 17.85 -1.97
N ARG A 167 15.53 16.79 -1.56
CA ARG A 167 16.21 16.64 -0.27
C ARG A 167 17.34 15.64 -0.45
N ARG A 168 18.29 15.72 0.47
CA ARG A 168 19.33 14.71 0.63
C ARG A 168 19.12 14.01 1.97
N LEU A 169 19.16 12.68 1.94
CA LEU A 169 19.18 11.84 3.12
C LEU A 169 20.61 11.79 3.68
N GLY A 170 20.75 11.80 5.00
CA GLY A 170 22.02 11.82 5.71
C GLY A 170 22.78 10.48 5.70
N VAL A 171 22.87 9.81 4.56
CA VAL A 171 23.70 8.61 4.40
C VAL A 171 25.17 9.05 4.40
N ARG A 172 26.00 8.39 5.21
CA ARG A 172 27.44 8.66 5.29
C ARG A 172 28.15 8.01 4.09
N GLY A 173 29.18 8.69 3.59
CA GLY A 173 30.02 8.16 2.52
C GLY A 173 30.78 6.92 2.99
N ARG A 174 30.91 5.92 2.11
CA ARG A 174 31.61 4.67 2.38
C ARG A 174 32.19 4.11 1.09
N SER A 175 33.50 4.14 0.96
CA SER A 175 34.22 3.61 -0.20
C SER A 175 34.50 2.12 -0.03
N GLN A 176 34.42 1.36 -1.13
CA GLN A 176 34.95 -0.01 -1.15
C GLN A 176 36.46 -0.04 -1.34
N PHE A 177 37.06 1.01 -1.91
CA PHE A 177 38.48 1.06 -2.25
C PHE A 177 39.42 1.34 -1.08
N VAL A 178 38.87 1.70 0.09
CA VAL A 178 39.61 1.77 1.37
C VAL A 178 39.71 0.40 2.06
N GLU A 179 39.03 -0.61 1.54
CA GLU A 179 39.03 -1.98 2.07
C GLU A 179 40.14 -2.82 1.40
N PRO A 180 40.44 -4.04 1.91
CA PRO A 180 41.53 -4.88 1.42
C PRO A 180 41.50 -5.16 -0.08
N GLU A 181 42.69 -5.23 -0.70
CA GLU A 181 42.85 -5.31 -2.15
C GLU A 181 42.24 -6.57 -2.79
N ASP A 182 42.20 -7.67 -2.04
CA ASP A 182 41.69 -8.97 -2.47
C ASP A 182 40.17 -8.99 -2.71
N CYS A 183 39.43 -8.03 -2.17
CA CYS A 183 37.98 -7.97 -2.26
C CYS A 183 37.44 -6.59 -2.66
N ARG A 184 38.23 -5.52 -2.57
CA ARG A 184 37.78 -4.14 -2.86
C ARG A 184 37.20 -3.95 -4.26
N GLY A 185 37.43 -4.86 -5.21
CA GLY A 185 36.80 -4.83 -6.54
C GLY A 185 35.33 -5.30 -6.56
N ASP A 186 34.93 -6.16 -5.62
CA ASP A 186 33.71 -6.97 -5.74
C ASP A 186 32.70 -6.76 -4.60
N ILE A 187 32.97 -5.83 -3.69
CA ILE A 187 32.18 -5.60 -2.47
C ILE A 187 31.27 -4.36 -2.52
N CYS A 188 30.98 -3.81 -3.71
CA CYS A 188 30.07 -2.66 -3.87
C CYS A 188 28.70 -2.88 -3.19
N SER A 189 28.18 -4.12 -3.26
CA SER A 189 26.90 -4.52 -2.67
C SER A 189 26.92 -4.49 -1.13
N PRO A 190 27.76 -5.27 -0.42
CA PRO A 190 27.82 -5.20 1.04
C PRO A 190 28.24 -3.81 1.56
N THR A 191 29.03 -3.04 0.80
CA THR A 191 29.37 -1.63 1.13
C THR A 191 28.11 -0.76 1.16
N SER A 192 27.29 -0.85 0.10
CA SER A 192 26.02 -0.12 0.01
C SER A 192 25.03 -0.52 1.10
N VAL A 193 24.91 -1.83 1.39
CA VAL A 193 24.06 -2.34 2.47
C VAL A 193 24.53 -1.84 3.84
N ALA A 194 25.84 -1.85 4.12
CA ALA A 194 26.41 -1.33 5.37
C ALA A 194 26.09 0.17 5.57
N ALA A 195 26.19 0.97 4.50
CA ALA A 195 25.86 2.40 4.56
C ALA A 195 24.38 2.65 4.89
N VAL A 196 23.46 1.88 4.30
CA VAL A 196 22.02 1.99 4.60
C VAL A 196 21.67 1.44 5.98
N LEU A 197 22.32 0.36 6.43
CA LEU A 197 22.18 -0.13 7.81
C LEU A 197 22.61 0.94 8.83
N GLU A 198 23.74 1.62 8.60
CA GLU A 198 24.21 2.71 9.44
C GLU A 198 23.24 3.89 9.47
N TYR A 199 22.64 4.26 8.33
CA TYR A 199 21.60 5.29 8.25
C TYR A 199 20.40 4.96 9.17
N TRP A 200 20.05 3.69 9.31
CA TRP A 200 19.00 3.22 10.23
C TRP A 200 19.50 2.90 11.65
N GLY A 201 20.72 3.31 12.00
CA GLY A 201 21.30 3.11 13.34
C GLY A 201 21.85 1.70 13.60
N LYS A 202 21.94 0.83 12.59
CA LYS A 202 22.50 -0.52 12.67
C LYS A 202 23.95 -0.53 12.17
N ARG A 203 24.86 0.12 12.91
CA ARG A 203 26.29 0.23 12.53
C ARG A 203 26.93 -1.14 12.28
N ARG A 204 27.47 -1.32 11.08
CA ARG A 204 28.29 -2.46 10.64
C ARG A 204 29.39 -1.95 9.72
N SER A 205 30.58 -2.55 9.78
CA SER A 205 31.62 -2.26 8.80
C SER A 205 31.30 -2.94 7.47
N THR A 206 31.91 -2.45 6.40
CA THR A 206 31.86 -3.07 5.07
C THR A 206 32.29 -4.53 5.14
N MET A 207 33.40 -4.80 5.83
CA MET A 207 33.96 -6.15 5.93
C MET A 207 33.13 -7.09 6.80
N ASP A 208 32.43 -6.60 7.83
CA ASP A 208 31.46 -7.45 8.53
C ASP A 208 30.30 -7.84 7.60
N MET A 209 29.78 -6.89 6.81
CA MET A 209 28.74 -7.20 5.82
C MET A 209 29.25 -8.13 4.72
N ALA A 210 30.44 -7.91 4.17
CA ALA A 210 31.05 -8.77 3.15
C ALA A 210 31.16 -10.23 3.65
N ARG A 211 31.61 -10.44 4.90
CA ARG A 211 31.66 -11.78 5.51
C ARG A 211 30.28 -12.40 5.72
N ARG A 212 29.24 -11.59 6.00
CA ARG A 212 27.87 -12.06 6.21
C ARG A 212 27.15 -12.46 4.93
N VAL A 213 27.51 -11.84 3.79
CA VAL A 213 26.82 -12.05 2.51
C VAL A 213 27.58 -12.96 1.56
N ARG A 214 28.80 -13.37 1.93
CA ARG A 214 29.65 -14.20 1.07
C ARG A 214 28.91 -15.49 0.70
N ASP A 215 28.75 -15.68 -0.60
CA ASP A 215 28.14 -16.86 -1.17
C ASP A 215 29.16 -18.01 -1.15
N LEU A 216 28.90 -19.06 -0.37
CA LEU A 216 29.77 -20.23 -0.31
C LEU A 216 29.66 -21.15 -1.52
N GLY A 217 28.68 -20.94 -2.40
CA GLY A 217 28.53 -21.67 -3.66
C GLY A 217 29.46 -21.15 -4.74
N CYS A 218 29.46 -19.82 -4.97
CA CYS A 218 30.25 -19.19 -6.03
C CYS A 218 31.44 -18.34 -5.54
N GLY A 219 31.56 -18.11 -4.23
CA GLY A 219 32.63 -17.31 -3.61
C GLY A 219 32.41 -15.79 -3.62
N GLY A 220 31.39 -15.29 -4.35
CA GLY A 220 31.12 -13.87 -4.56
C GLY A 220 30.31 -13.18 -3.45
N PHE A 221 30.14 -11.86 -3.58
CA PHE A 221 29.46 -10.99 -2.60
C PHE A 221 28.19 -10.31 -3.12
N GLY A 222 27.94 -10.41 -4.43
CA GLY A 222 26.89 -9.66 -5.14
C GLY A 222 25.50 -10.31 -5.17
N ASN A 223 25.29 -11.44 -4.48
CA ASN A 223 24.03 -12.16 -4.49
C ASN A 223 22.90 -11.32 -3.84
N TRP A 224 21.85 -11.00 -4.61
CA TRP A 224 20.69 -10.18 -4.27
C TRP A 224 19.93 -10.76 -3.08
N THR A 225 19.64 -12.06 -3.12
CA THR A 225 18.93 -12.78 -2.05
C THR A 225 19.72 -12.69 -0.74
N PHE A 226 21.03 -12.85 -0.81
CA PHE A 226 21.90 -12.96 0.37
C PHE A 226 22.18 -11.62 1.04
N ASN A 227 22.38 -10.56 0.26
CA ASN A 227 22.52 -9.21 0.80
C ASN A 227 21.25 -8.78 1.57
N THR A 228 20.08 -9.09 1.02
CA THR A 228 18.80 -8.76 1.66
C THR A 228 18.51 -9.64 2.88
N ALA A 229 18.82 -10.94 2.82
CA ALA A 229 18.69 -11.85 3.95
C ALA A 229 19.60 -11.46 5.14
N ALA A 230 20.86 -11.09 4.86
CA ALA A 230 21.81 -10.65 5.90
C ALA A 230 21.38 -9.35 6.59
N ALA A 231 20.91 -8.36 5.82
CA ALA A 231 20.32 -7.13 6.38
C ALA A 231 19.05 -7.46 7.20
N GLY A 232 18.23 -8.39 6.70
CA GLY A 232 17.07 -8.96 7.39
C GLY A 232 17.38 -9.48 8.79
N ALA A 233 18.40 -10.33 8.89
CA ALA A 233 18.86 -10.94 10.15
C ALA A 233 19.33 -9.92 11.21
N LEU A 234 19.68 -8.69 10.77
CA LEU A 234 20.08 -7.58 11.64
C LEU A 234 18.88 -6.72 12.13
N GLY A 235 17.65 -7.11 11.77
CA GLY A 235 16.42 -6.54 12.34
C GLY A 235 15.78 -5.43 11.51
N LEU A 236 16.18 -5.25 10.24
CA LEU A 236 15.44 -4.43 9.27
C LEU A 236 14.63 -5.34 8.34
N ASP A 237 13.60 -4.78 7.71
CA ASP A 237 13.00 -5.42 6.55
C ASP A 237 13.84 -5.07 5.32
N CYS A 238 14.15 -6.09 4.52
CA CYS A 238 14.96 -5.93 3.33
C CYS A 238 14.52 -6.91 2.23
N TRP A 239 14.28 -6.39 1.03
CA TRP A 239 13.93 -7.23 -0.12
C TRP A 239 14.48 -6.66 -1.42
N VAL A 240 14.57 -7.55 -2.40
CA VAL A 240 14.88 -7.22 -3.78
C VAL A 240 13.58 -6.77 -4.45
N ALA A 241 13.63 -5.61 -5.07
CA ALA A 241 12.52 -5.04 -5.82
C ALA A 241 13.01 -4.57 -7.18
N ARG A 242 12.06 -4.35 -8.09
CA ARG A 242 12.29 -3.61 -9.33
C ARG A 242 11.33 -2.44 -9.38
N LEU A 243 11.88 -1.23 -9.28
CA LEU A 243 11.09 0.00 -9.41
C LEU A 243 10.91 0.34 -10.89
N ASP A 244 9.76 0.91 -11.26
CA ASP A 244 9.41 1.14 -12.66
C ASP A 244 9.93 2.48 -13.19
N SER A 245 10.19 3.44 -12.31
CA SER A 245 10.54 4.80 -12.72
C SER A 245 11.43 5.52 -11.72
N LEU A 246 12.03 6.62 -12.17
CA LEU A 246 12.70 7.56 -11.26
C LEU A 246 11.71 8.21 -10.28
N ASP A 247 10.42 8.25 -10.61
CA ASP A 247 9.41 8.81 -9.72
C ASP A 247 9.12 7.86 -8.55
N ASP A 248 9.14 6.54 -8.78
CA ASP A 248 9.09 5.54 -7.70
C ASP A 248 10.30 5.64 -6.78
N LEU A 249 11.49 5.81 -7.38
CA LEU A 249 12.74 6.02 -6.64
C LEU A 249 12.70 7.32 -5.82
N ALA A 250 12.17 8.39 -6.41
CA ALA A 250 11.95 9.67 -5.73
C ALA A 250 10.92 9.56 -4.60
N ALA A 251 9.87 8.75 -4.75
CA ALA A 251 8.88 8.50 -3.71
C ALA A 251 9.50 7.79 -2.48
N GLU A 252 10.39 6.81 -2.69
CA GLU A 252 11.13 6.18 -1.58
C GLU A 252 12.01 7.20 -0.83
N VAL A 253 12.74 8.04 -1.58
CA VAL A 253 13.59 9.10 -1.01
C VAL A 253 12.78 10.16 -0.27
N ALA A 254 11.65 10.60 -0.84
CA ALA A 254 10.72 11.54 -0.20
C ALA A 254 10.25 11.01 1.16
N ALA A 255 9.97 9.71 1.21
CA ALA A 255 9.59 9.01 2.43
C ALA A 255 10.76 8.70 3.38
N GLY A 256 11.95 9.26 3.12
CA GLY A 256 13.11 9.16 3.99
C GLY A 256 13.90 7.86 3.86
N ARG A 257 13.71 7.10 2.77
CA ARG A 257 14.33 5.80 2.57
C ARG A 257 15.40 5.88 1.47
N PRO A 258 16.69 5.68 1.80
CA PRO A 258 17.71 5.48 0.78
C PRO A 258 17.48 4.15 0.07
N VAL A 259 17.79 4.10 -1.22
CA VAL A 259 17.57 2.91 -2.07
C VAL A 259 18.90 2.47 -2.62
N VAL A 260 19.25 1.19 -2.45
CA VAL A 260 20.41 0.63 -3.14
C VAL A 260 19.98 0.24 -4.54
N VAL A 261 20.71 0.66 -5.57
CA VAL A 261 20.40 0.39 -6.98
C VAL A 261 21.56 -0.30 -7.65
N SER A 262 21.29 -1.06 -8.71
CA SER A 262 22.30 -1.61 -9.60
C SER A 262 22.38 -0.82 -10.90
N LEU A 263 23.58 -0.49 -11.35
CA LEU A 263 23.81 0.14 -12.65
C LEU A 263 24.69 -0.76 -13.53
N THR A 264 24.47 -0.65 -14.84
CA THR A 264 25.37 -1.13 -15.91
C THR A 264 25.57 0.02 -16.88
N PHE A 265 26.81 0.31 -17.22
CA PHE A 265 27.15 1.36 -18.19
C PHE A 265 28.50 1.07 -18.83
N GLY A 266 28.65 1.48 -20.08
CA GLY A 266 29.89 1.48 -20.83
C GLY A 266 30.69 2.79 -20.66
N PRO A 267 31.86 2.89 -21.32
CA PRO A 267 32.69 4.08 -21.30
C PRO A 267 31.93 5.34 -21.73
N GLY A 268 31.94 6.37 -20.87
CA GLY A 268 31.32 7.67 -21.14
C GLY A 268 29.78 7.72 -21.02
N GLU A 269 29.10 6.60 -20.75
CA GLU A 269 27.64 6.56 -20.66
C GLU A 269 27.09 7.17 -19.34
N LEU A 270 27.93 7.29 -18.32
CA LEU A 270 27.61 7.89 -17.03
C LEU A 270 28.69 8.91 -16.66
N ALA A 271 28.43 10.18 -16.93
CA ALA A 271 29.42 11.24 -16.73
C ALA A 271 29.76 11.41 -15.25
N GLY A 272 31.06 11.59 -14.95
CA GLY A 272 31.54 11.77 -13.58
C GLY A 272 31.53 10.51 -12.72
N SER A 273 31.35 9.32 -13.31
CA SER A 273 31.56 8.04 -12.60
C SER A 273 33.04 7.86 -12.20
N PRO A 274 33.37 7.33 -11.00
CA PRO A 274 34.75 6.99 -10.63
C PRO A 274 35.34 5.83 -11.43
N ILE A 275 34.49 4.96 -11.97
CA ILE A 275 34.88 3.82 -12.81
C ILE A 275 34.43 4.07 -14.26
N PRO A 276 35.23 3.68 -15.26
CA PRO A 276 34.92 3.99 -16.66
C PRO A 276 33.75 3.16 -17.20
N GLN A 277 33.55 1.93 -16.73
CA GLN A 277 32.50 1.03 -17.18
C GLN A 277 32.23 -0.06 -16.14
N THR A 278 31.07 -0.71 -16.21
CA THR A 278 30.72 -1.85 -15.34
C THR A 278 29.62 -2.72 -15.92
N LYS A 279 29.74 -4.04 -15.73
CA LYS A 279 28.65 -5.01 -15.97
C LYS A 279 27.68 -5.10 -14.78
N GLY A 280 27.98 -4.47 -13.65
CA GLY A 280 27.14 -4.44 -12.46
C GLY A 280 27.84 -3.72 -11.32
N HIS A 281 27.32 -2.55 -10.93
CA HIS A 281 27.83 -1.76 -9.81
C HIS A 281 26.67 -1.33 -8.93
N LEU A 282 26.82 -1.49 -7.62
CA LEU A 282 25.79 -1.07 -6.66
C LEU A 282 26.18 0.23 -5.97
N MET A 283 25.20 1.10 -5.81
CA MET A 283 25.33 2.38 -5.13
C MET A 283 24.04 2.74 -4.39
N VAL A 284 24.10 3.73 -3.51
CA VAL A 284 22.96 4.17 -2.71
C VAL A 284 22.43 5.48 -3.23
N VAL A 285 21.17 5.51 -3.68
CA VAL A 285 20.46 6.75 -3.99
C VAL A 285 20.04 7.42 -2.68
N THR A 286 20.48 8.66 -2.52
CA THR A 286 20.33 9.44 -1.29
C THR A 286 19.49 10.70 -1.46
N GLY A 287 19.17 11.10 -2.70
CA GLY A 287 18.50 12.37 -2.94
C GLY A 287 18.28 12.67 -4.41
N PHE A 288 17.58 13.76 -4.66
CA PHE A 288 17.44 14.38 -5.99
C PHE A 288 17.75 15.87 -5.90
N THR A 289 18.38 16.42 -6.93
CA THR A 289 18.56 17.87 -7.07
C THR A 289 17.23 18.56 -7.43
N ARG A 290 17.20 19.90 -7.45
CA ARG A 290 16.02 20.66 -7.91
C ARG A 290 15.67 20.38 -9.37
N GLN A 291 16.65 19.99 -10.17
CA GLN A 291 16.54 19.67 -11.59
C GLN A 291 16.17 18.20 -11.84
N GLY A 292 16.16 17.37 -10.79
CA GLY A 292 15.82 15.95 -10.88
C GLY A 292 17.01 15.03 -11.14
N ASP A 293 18.24 15.55 -11.04
CA ASP A 293 19.47 14.74 -11.09
C ASP A 293 19.62 13.92 -9.82
N VAL A 294 20.24 12.75 -9.95
CA VAL A 294 20.24 11.73 -8.90
C VAL A 294 21.46 11.90 -8.02
N ILE A 295 21.25 12.12 -6.71
CA ILE A 295 22.32 12.24 -5.72
C ILE A 295 22.58 10.87 -5.11
N VAL A 296 23.82 10.37 -5.20
CA VAL A 296 24.19 9.04 -4.72
C VAL A 296 25.38 9.05 -3.76
N MET A 297 25.47 7.99 -2.96
CA MET A 297 26.73 7.50 -2.41
C MET A 297 27.18 6.35 -3.31
N ASP A 298 28.25 6.59 -4.06
CA ASP A 298 28.89 5.67 -4.97
C ASP A 298 30.11 5.02 -4.27
N PRO A 299 30.06 3.71 -3.94
CA PRO A 299 31.15 3.02 -3.27
C PRO A 299 32.48 3.06 -4.03
N ALA A 300 32.48 3.33 -5.34
CA ALA A 300 33.67 3.34 -6.15
C ALA A 300 34.53 4.62 -6.00
N GLY A 301 34.14 5.57 -5.14
CA GLY A 301 35.02 6.70 -4.80
C GLY A 301 36.35 6.25 -4.20
N ALA A 302 37.44 7.01 -4.43
CA ALA A 302 38.78 6.67 -3.93
C ALA A 302 38.89 6.69 -2.40
N SER A 303 38.05 7.49 -1.74
CA SER A 303 37.91 7.56 -0.28
C SER A 303 36.44 7.74 0.12
N ASP A 304 36.12 7.59 1.41
CA ASP A 304 34.77 7.85 1.93
C ASP A 304 34.24 9.25 1.56
N ARG A 305 35.13 10.24 1.47
CA ARG A 305 34.78 11.63 1.10
C ARG A 305 34.44 11.77 -0.39
N ASP A 306 34.99 10.90 -1.25
CA ASP A 306 34.87 10.97 -2.71
C ASP A 306 33.70 10.15 -3.27
N THR A 307 32.92 9.53 -2.38
CA THR A 307 31.79 8.67 -2.74
C THR A 307 30.54 9.45 -3.14
N ARG A 308 30.42 10.72 -2.75
CA ARG A 308 29.25 11.51 -3.12
C ARG A 308 29.31 11.89 -4.59
N ARG A 309 28.28 11.54 -5.37
CA ARG A 309 28.14 11.92 -6.79
C ARG A 309 26.74 12.46 -7.09
N VAL A 310 26.64 13.19 -8.19
CA VAL A 310 25.38 13.64 -8.79
C VAL A 310 25.42 13.23 -10.26
N TYR A 311 24.48 12.40 -10.67
CA TYR A 311 24.39 11.90 -12.03
C TYR A 311 23.21 12.51 -12.77
N GLY A 312 23.42 12.85 -14.05
CA GLY A 312 22.38 13.38 -14.91
C GLY A 312 21.20 12.40 -15.00
N ARG A 313 19.97 12.93 -14.88
CA ARG A 313 18.74 12.11 -14.82
C ARG A 313 18.63 11.08 -15.95
N ALA A 314 18.94 11.48 -17.19
CA ALA A 314 18.81 10.62 -18.37
C ALA A 314 19.88 9.52 -18.44
N GLU A 315 21.13 9.85 -18.10
CA GLU A 315 22.26 8.90 -18.05
C GLU A 315 22.01 7.84 -16.97
N PHE A 316 21.65 8.28 -15.76
CA PHE A 316 21.31 7.39 -14.67
C PHE A 316 20.11 6.49 -15.02
N HIS A 317 19.05 7.04 -15.64
CA HIS A 317 17.89 6.26 -16.08
C HIS A 317 18.28 5.14 -17.05
N ARG A 318 19.14 5.41 -18.04
CA ARG A 318 19.63 4.36 -18.96
C ARG A 318 20.40 3.29 -18.19
N ALA A 319 21.38 3.71 -17.37
CA ALA A 319 22.23 2.79 -16.64
C ALA A 319 21.47 1.88 -15.65
N TRP A 320 20.40 2.40 -15.04
CA TRP A 320 19.60 1.69 -14.03
C TRP A 320 18.33 1.05 -14.58
N ARG A 321 17.46 1.82 -15.25
CA ARG A 321 16.13 1.35 -15.66
C ARG A 321 16.16 0.52 -16.94
N VAL A 322 17.03 0.88 -17.89
CA VAL A 322 17.16 0.17 -19.18
C VAL A 322 18.08 -1.02 -19.01
N HIS A 323 19.34 -0.80 -18.63
CA HIS A 323 20.35 -1.88 -18.58
C HIS A 323 20.17 -2.84 -17.41
N LYS A 324 19.70 -2.35 -16.25
CA LYS A 324 19.49 -3.17 -15.04
C LYS A 324 18.02 -3.41 -14.68
N ARG A 325 17.09 -2.91 -15.50
CA ARG A 325 15.65 -3.17 -15.34
C ARG A 325 15.14 -2.77 -13.94
N GLY A 326 15.65 -1.66 -13.39
CA GLY A 326 15.17 -1.06 -12.14
C GLY A 326 15.53 -1.83 -10.85
N LEU A 327 16.45 -2.81 -10.92
CA LEU A 327 16.79 -3.67 -9.80
C LEU A 327 17.35 -2.88 -8.61
N SER A 328 16.76 -3.12 -7.43
CA SER A 328 16.99 -2.32 -6.22
C SER A 328 16.88 -3.14 -4.94
N TYR A 329 17.60 -2.76 -3.90
CA TYR A 329 17.30 -3.18 -2.52
C TYR A 329 16.50 -2.08 -1.82
N LEU A 330 15.36 -2.49 -1.25
CA LEU A 330 14.61 -1.65 -0.31
C LEU A 330 14.93 -2.12 1.10
N ILE A 331 15.45 -1.20 1.93
CA ILE A 331 15.89 -1.51 3.30
C ILE A 331 15.31 -0.48 4.26
N SER A 332 14.52 -0.91 5.24
CA SER A 332 13.95 -0.01 6.24
C SER A 332 13.51 -0.72 7.52
N PRO A 333 13.17 0.03 8.57
CA PRO A 333 12.36 -0.49 9.66
C PRO A 333 11.01 -1.04 9.19
N ARG A 334 10.45 -1.99 9.95
CA ARG A 334 9.20 -2.69 9.60
C ARG A 334 7.93 -1.82 9.62
N VAL A 335 7.91 -0.76 10.41
CA VAL A 335 6.66 0.02 10.58
C VAL A 335 6.77 1.40 9.94
N ARG A 336 7.83 2.12 10.29
CA ARG A 336 7.93 3.57 10.11
C ARG A 336 7.80 3.99 8.64
N GLY A 337 6.71 4.69 8.31
CA GLY A 337 6.51 5.39 7.05
C GLY A 337 6.25 4.47 5.85
N ARG A 338 5.80 3.24 6.07
CA ARG A 338 5.53 2.27 5.01
C ARG A 338 4.08 2.34 4.54
N SER A 339 3.90 2.45 3.24
CA SER A 339 2.58 2.32 2.61
C SER A 339 2.12 0.87 2.73
N LEU A 340 0.87 0.70 3.15
CA LEU A 340 0.12 -0.55 3.15
C LEU A 340 -1.24 -0.29 2.49
N THR A 341 -1.93 -1.35 2.12
CA THR A 341 -3.22 -1.29 1.43
C THR A 341 -4.24 -2.13 2.18
N VAL A 342 -5.49 -1.72 2.22
CA VAL A 342 -6.59 -2.54 2.78
C VAL A 342 -6.83 -3.75 1.89
N GLY A 343 -6.55 -4.95 2.43
CA GLY A 343 -6.64 -6.24 1.75
C GLY A 343 -7.98 -6.96 1.96
N VAL A 344 -8.83 -6.45 2.85
CA VAL A 344 -10.15 -7.00 3.17
C VAL A 344 -11.27 -6.14 2.56
N PRO A 345 -12.50 -6.66 2.43
CA PRO A 345 -13.62 -5.88 1.88
C PRO A 345 -13.85 -4.52 2.54
N ALA A 346 -13.75 -4.48 3.87
CA ALA A 346 -13.83 -3.28 4.69
C ALA A 346 -13.01 -3.46 5.97
N ALA A 347 -12.27 -2.43 6.36
CA ALA A 347 -11.45 -2.39 7.56
C ALA A 347 -11.90 -1.23 8.45
N ASP A 348 -12.21 -1.53 9.71
CA ASP A 348 -12.67 -0.57 10.70
C ASP A 348 -11.49 0.25 11.25
N LEU A 349 -11.55 1.58 11.15
CA LEU A 349 -10.56 2.51 11.66
C LEU A 349 -10.95 3.00 13.06
N TRP A 350 -10.14 2.63 14.06
CA TRP A 350 -10.40 2.87 15.48
C TRP A 350 -9.53 3.99 16.05
N ASP A 351 -10.00 4.63 17.12
CA ASP A 351 -9.19 5.61 17.89
C ASP A 351 -8.05 4.96 18.67
N LYS A 352 -8.24 3.70 19.08
CA LYS A 352 -7.29 2.94 19.89
C LYS A 352 -7.37 1.44 19.58
N PRO A 353 -6.29 0.68 19.82
CA PRO A 353 -6.33 -0.78 19.79
C PRO A 353 -7.42 -1.33 20.72
N LEU A 354 -8.27 -2.21 20.21
CA LEU A 354 -9.27 -2.87 21.04
C LEU A 354 -8.69 -4.14 21.69
N THR A 355 -8.79 -4.24 23.02
CA THR A 355 -8.37 -5.41 23.81
C THR A 355 -9.38 -6.56 23.82
N ARG A 356 -10.67 -6.26 23.52
CA ARG A 356 -11.74 -7.24 23.25
C ARG A 356 -12.55 -6.80 22.04
N ARG A 357 -13.12 -7.74 21.28
CA ARG A 357 -14.18 -7.42 20.31
C ARG A 357 -15.37 -6.85 21.09
N ARG A 358 -15.47 -5.52 21.23
CA ARG A 358 -16.71 -4.87 21.65
C ARG A 358 -17.69 -5.00 20.48
N SER A 359 -18.59 -5.97 20.54
CA SER A 359 -19.74 -6.07 19.66
C SER A 359 -20.82 -5.11 20.17
N GLY A 360 -20.76 -3.85 19.74
CA GLY A 360 -21.78 -2.87 20.05
C GLY A 360 -21.93 -1.90 18.88
N LEU A 361 -23.16 -1.66 18.47
CA LEU A 361 -23.56 -0.73 17.39
C LEU A 361 -23.18 0.73 17.63
N LEU A 362 -22.67 1.01 18.82
CA LEU A 362 -22.44 2.32 19.42
C LEU A 362 -21.02 2.43 19.98
N ALA A 363 -20.07 1.63 19.47
CA ALA A 363 -18.67 1.80 19.82
C ALA A 363 -18.18 3.14 19.22
N LEU A 364 -18.36 4.23 19.98
CA LEU A 364 -17.97 5.60 19.61
C LEU A 364 -16.47 5.77 19.38
N ASP A 365 -15.67 4.75 19.71
CA ASP A 365 -14.23 4.64 19.41
C ASP A 365 -13.96 4.26 17.93
N HIS A 366 -15.01 4.10 17.10
CA HIS A 366 -14.98 3.81 15.66
C HIS A 366 -15.23 5.09 14.84
N HIS A 367 -14.31 5.44 13.93
CA HIS A 367 -14.34 6.74 13.24
C HIS A 367 -14.66 6.62 11.75
N SER A 368 -14.26 5.53 11.12
CA SER A 368 -14.37 5.35 9.68
C SER A 368 -14.20 3.90 9.30
N GLN A 369 -14.60 3.54 8.08
CA GLN A 369 -14.18 2.32 7.41
C GLN A 369 -13.36 2.67 6.18
N LEU A 370 -12.29 1.92 5.97
CA LEU A 370 -11.58 1.89 4.69
C LEU A 370 -12.04 0.68 3.89
N ILE A 371 -12.12 0.80 2.57
CA ILE A 371 -12.52 -0.28 1.66
C ILE A 371 -11.32 -0.85 0.92
N TYR A 372 -11.48 -2.05 0.40
CA TYR A 372 -10.46 -2.77 -0.37
C TYR A 372 -9.73 -1.88 -1.37
N GLY A 373 -8.39 -1.94 -1.36
CA GLY A 373 -7.54 -1.16 -2.28
C GLY A 373 -7.17 0.25 -1.81
N GLU A 374 -7.77 0.74 -0.72
CA GLU A 374 -7.35 2.03 -0.15
C GLU A 374 -6.02 1.91 0.59
N ARG A 375 -5.22 2.97 0.49
CA ARG A 375 -3.86 3.00 1.03
C ARG A 375 -3.77 3.78 2.33
N VAL A 376 -2.83 3.34 3.15
CA VAL A 376 -2.48 3.96 4.41
C VAL A 376 -0.98 3.93 4.62
N THR A 377 -0.45 4.90 5.36
CA THR A 377 0.94 4.92 5.82
C THR A 377 1.02 4.45 7.27
N ALA A 378 1.76 3.36 7.53
CA ALA A 378 2.01 2.87 8.88
C ALA A 378 2.93 3.82 9.67
N LEU A 379 2.50 4.18 10.89
CA LEU A 379 3.17 5.11 11.79
C LEU A 379 3.78 4.39 13.00
N ALA A 380 3.01 3.49 13.62
CA ALA A 380 3.41 2.72 14.80
C ALA A 380 2.72 1.35 14.81
N ALA A 381 3.22 0.42 15.63
CA ALA A 381 2.63 -0.90 15.82
C ALA A 381 2.48 -1.19 17.31
N ASP A 382 1.39 -1.88 17.67
CA ASP A 382 1.13 -2.42 19.00
C ASP A 382 0.47 -3.79 18.85
N GLY A 383 1.26 -4.85 19.03
CA GLY A 383 0.83 -6.22 18.80
C GLY A 383 0.29 -6.45 17.38
N ALA A 384 -1.00 -6.76 17.29
CA ALA A 384 -1.72 -6.99 16.03
C ALA A 384 -2.28 -5.70 15.38
N TRP A 385 -2.05 -4.53 15.99
CA TRP A 385 -2.60 -3.26 15.54
C TRP A 385 -1.53 -2.36 14.95
N LEU A 386 -1.90 -1.60 13.93
CA LEU A 386 -1.08 -0.58 13.31
C LEU A 386 -1.76 0.77 13.44
N LYS A 387 -1.03 1.74 14.00
CA LYS A 387 -1.42 3.14 13.89
C LYS A 387 -1.06 3.60 12.49
N VAL A 388 -2.02 4.16 11.77
CA VAL A 388 -1.89 4.53 10.36
C VAL A 388 -2.29 5.97 10.12
N LEU A 389 -1.86 6.52 8.98
CA LEU A 389 -2.35 7.74 8.36
C LEU A 389 -3.00 7.38 7.02
N THR A 390 -4.24 7.79 6.77
CA THR A 390 -4.92 7.52 5.49
C THR A 390 -4.38 8.39 4.36
N ASP A 391 -4.42 7.90 3.13
CA ASP A 391 -4.15 8.73 1.95
C ASP A 391 -5.35 9.63 1.61
N GLU A 392 -6.57 9.19 1.91
CA GLU A 392 -7.78 9.96 1.66
C GLU A 392 -7.86 11.22 2.52
N PRO A 393 -8.42 12.33 1.99
CA PRO A 393 -8.54 13.58 2.72
C PRO A 393 -9.35 13.37 4.00
N GLY A 394 -8.72 13.63 5.15
CA GLY A 394 -9.33 13.46 6.47
C GLY A 394 -9.78 14.79 7.09
N HIS A 395 -8.88 15.77 7.14
CA HIS A 395 -9.10 17.09 7.76
C HIS A 395 -8.19 18.17 7.17
N VAL A 396 -8.50 19.43 7.46
CA VAL A 396 -7.65 20.59 7.16
C VAL A 396 -6.74 20.91 8.36
N ASP A 397 -5.43 21.02 8.14
CA ASP A 397 -4.45 21.43 9.16
C ASP A 397 -4.51 22.95 9.42
N ARG A 398 -3.76 23.44 10.42
CA ARG A 398 -3.75 24.86 10.82
C ARG A 398 -3.27 25.78 9.70
N GLU A 399 -2.54 25.24 8.73
CA GLU A 399 -2.03 25.97 7.57
C GLU A 399 -2.96 25.85 6.35
N GLY A 400 -4.17 25.34 6.53
CA GLY A 400 -5.16 25.21 5.46
C GLY A 400 -4.89 24.05 4.49
N ARG A 401 -3.97 23.13 4.82
CA ARG A 401 -3.62 21.99 3.96
C ARG A 401 -4.36 20.73 4.39
N TRP A 402 -4.79 19.96 3.41
CA TRP A 402 -5.44 18.69 3.66
C TRP A 402 -4.46 17.63 4.13
N ARG A 403 -4.85 16.90 5.18
CA ARG A 403 -4.13 15.74 5.69
C ARG A 403 -5.07 14.57 5.85
N GLY A 404 -4.52 13.36 5.71
CA GLY A 404 -5.20 12.13 6.07
C GLY A 404 -5.64 12.10 7.52
N CYS A 405 -6.54 11.19 7.86
CA CYS A 405 -6.88 10.90 9.24
C CYS A 405 -5.93 9.83 9.80
N THR A 406 -5.59 9.95 11.08
CA THR A 406 -4.89 8.91 11.82
C THR A 406 -5.87 8.03 12.58
N GLY A 407 -5.57 6.74 12.67
CA GLY A 407 -6.32 5.79 13.49
C GLY A 407 -5.59 4.45 13.58
N TRP A 408 -6.26 3.44 14.12
CA TRP A 408 -5.73 2.09 14.32
C TRP A 408 -6.51 1.09 13.48
N LEU A 409 -5.78 0.29 12.71
CA LEU A 409 -6.28 -0.84 11.92
C LEU A 409 -5.64 -2.12 12.42
N ARG A 410 -6.30 -3.27 12.22
CA ARG A 410 -5.63 -4.56 12.41
C ARG A 410 -4.62 -4.76 11.29
N ALA A 411 -3.42 -5.21 11.63
CA ALA A 411 -2.42 -5.55 10.63
C ALA A 411 -2.89 -6.69 9.70
N ALA A 412 -3.83 -7.53 10.14
CA ALA A 412 -4.45 -8.58 9.34
C ALA A 412 -5.45 -8.07 8.30
N ASP A 413 -5.87 -6.80 8.38
CA ASP A 413 -6.76 -6.18 7.40
C ASP A 413 -5.97 -5.47 6.28
N LEU A 414 -4.63 -5.41 6.44
CA LEU A 414 -3.71 -4.69 5.57
C LEU A 414 -2.80 -5.68 4.84
N THR A 415 -2.45 -5.35 3.60
CA THR A 415 -1.51 -6.05 2.71
C THR A 415 -0.37 -5.10 2.32
N ALA A 416 0.81 -5.66 2.03
CA ALA A 416 1.93 -4.89 1.47
C ALA A 416 1.83 -4.72 -0.06
N ALA A 417 0.80 -5.27 -0.69
CA ALA A 417 0.54 -5.11 -2.11
C ALA A 417 0.33 -3.65 -2.50
N VAL A 418 0.94 -3.25 -3.61
CA VAL A 418 0.68 -1.98 -4.27
C VAL A 418 -0.47 -2.18 -5.24
N PRO A 419 -1.61 -1.49 -5.10
CA PRO A 419 -2.71 -1.60 -6.03
C PRO A 419 -2.24 -1.25 -7.44
N PRO A 420 -2.64 -2.02 -8.47
CA PRO A 420 -2.46 -1.57 -9.84
C PRO A 420 -3.20 -0.25 -10.06
N ALA A 421 -2.74 0.55 -11.03
CA ALA A 421 -3.46 1.73 -11.47
C ALA A 421 -4.90 1.32 -11.86
N PRO A 422 -5.92 1.80 -11.13
CA PRO A 422 -7.28 1.35 -11.36
C PRO A 422 -7.86 2.01 -12.61
N ASP A 423 -8.66 1.26 -13.35
CA ASP A 423 -9.37 1.72 -14.55
C ASP A 423 -10.89 1.52 -14.45
N CYS A 424 -11.34 0.85 -13.38
CA CYS A 424 -12.75 0.64 -13.09
C CYS A 424 -13.08 0.78 -11.60
N VAL A 425 -14.37 0.95 -11.31
CA VAL A 425 -14.93 1.09 -9.96
C VAL A 425 -16.17 0.22 -9.82
N VAL A 426 -16.35 -0.39 -8.65
CA VAL A 426 -17.58 -1.12 -8.31
C VAL A 426 -18.73 -0.11 -8.17
N ARG A 427 -19.79 -0.30 -8.96
CA ARG A 427 -20.97 0.59 -8.99
C ARG A 427 -22.23 -0.01 -8.38
N THR A 428 -22.28 -1.32 -8.21
CA THR A 428 -23.33 -1.99 -7.43
C THR A 428 -23.02 -1.87 -5.95
N ARG A 429 -24.01 -2.07 -5.08
CA ARG A 429 -23.84 -1.98 -3.62
C ARG A 429 -22.67 -2.85 -3.14
N GLN A 430 -22.61 -4.07 -3.67
CA GLN A 430 -21.47 -4.97 -3.54
C GLN A 430 -21.28 -5.74 -4.85
N ALA A 431 -20.04 -6.02 -5.20
CA ALA A 431 -19.68 -6.94 -6.26
C ALA A 431 -19.23 -8.27 -5.64
N ILE A 432 -19.91 -9.37 -5.96
CA ILE A 432 -19.49 -10.71 -5.55
C ILE A 432 -18.57 -11.27 -6.63
N LEU A 433 -17.27 -11.23 -6.37
CA LEU A 433 -16.25 -11.72 -7.28
C LEU A 433 -16.02 -13.22 -7.07
N LYS A 434 -15.84 -13.97 -8.17
CA LYS A 434 -15.40 -15.37 -8.12
C LYS A 434 -13.89 -15.43 -8.24
N THR A 435 -13.25 -16.06 -7.26
CA THR A 435 -11.80 -16.27 -7.22
C THR A 435 -11.49 -17.76 -7.16
N SER A 436 -10.24 -18.14 -7.42
CA SER A 436 -9.78 -19.52 -7.19
C SER A 436 -9.87 -19.97 -5.72
N GLY A 437 -9.99 -19.04 -4.77
CA GLY A 437 -10.15 -19.32 -3.34
C GLY A 437 -11.58 -19.12 -2.82
N GLY A 438 -12.58 -19.02 -3.69
CA GLY A 438 -13.98 -18.81 -3.32
C GLY A 438 -14.50 -17.41 -3.69
N LEU A 439 -15.57 -16.98 -3.00
CA LEU A 439 -16.25 -15.72 -3.28
C LEU A 439 -15.66 -14.57 -2.45
N LEU A 440 -15.49 -13.40 -3.08
CA LEU A 440 -15.05 -12.17 -2.44
C LEU A 440 -16.06 -11.06 -2.71
N ALA A 441 -16.72 -10.56 -1.66
CA ALA A 441 -17.62 -9.42 -1.77
C ALA A 441 -16.85 -8.11 -1.61
N LEU A 442 -16.89 -7.23 -2.60
CA LEU A 442 -16.26 -5.91 -2.56
C LEU A 442 -17.33 -4.80 -2.54
N SER A 443 -17.09 -3.76 -1.73
CA SER A 443 -18.02 -2.63 -1.59
C SER A 443 -18.11 -1.81 -2.87
N VAL A 444 -19.26 -1.16 -3.10
CA VAL A 444 -19.36 0.02 -3.98
C VAL A 444 -18.19 0.99 -3.73
N GLY A 445 -17.71 1.63 -4.79
CA GLY A 445 -16.57 2.55 -4.72
C GLY A 445 -15.19 1.86 -4.70
N THR A 446 -15.12 0.52 -4.60
CA THR A 446 -13.84 -0.20 -4.70
C THR A 446 -13.26 -0.02 -6.10
N ARG A 447 -12.01 0.43 -6.19
CA ARG A 447 -11.30 0.70 -7.45
C ARG A 447 -10.43 -0.50 -7.82
N LEU A 448 -10.52 -0.95 -9.07
CA LEU A 448 -9.88 -2.18 -9.55
C LEU A 448 -9.24 -1.95 -10.92
N ALA A 449 -8.34 -2.85 -11.30
CA ALA A 449 -7.77 -2.90 -12.65
C ALA A 449 -8.32 -4.11 -13.41
N ARG A 450 -8.90 -3.87 -14.58
CA ARG A 450 -9.36 -4.93 -15.49
C ARG A 450 -8.19 -5.72 -16.07
N LEU A 451 -8.43 -7.01 -16.31
CA LEU A 451 -7.54 -7.87 -17.11
C LEU A 451 -8.03 -7.84 -18.57
N THR A 452 -7.10 -7.68 -19.50
CA THR A 452 -7.38 -7.59 -20.94
C THR A 452 -7.42 -8.98 -21.55
N ASP A 453 -8.57 -9.64 -21.47
CA ASP A 453 -8.71 -11.03 -21.92
C ASP A 453 -9.68 -11.10 -23.10
N ARG A 454 -9.30 -11.81 -24.17
CA ARG A 454 -10.17 -12.07 -25.32
C ARG A 454 -11.05 -13.29 -25.01
N GLY A 455 -12.28 -13.04 -24.56
CA GLY A 455 -13.34 -14.05 -24.42
C GLY A 455 -13.60 -14.48 -22.97
N GLY A 456 -14.58 -13.83 -22.33
CA GLY A 456 -15.03 -14.12 -20.96
C GLY A 456 -15.78 -12.95 -20.33
N GLY A 457 -16.44 -13.16 -19.18
CA GLY A 457 -17.00 -12.06 -18.36
C GLY A 457 -15.90 -11.11 -17.85
N PRO A 458 -16.24 -9.93 -17.30
CA PRO A 458 -15.21 -8.97 -16.90
C PRO A 458 -14.32 -9.55 -15.79
N ARG A 459 -13.02 -9.64 -16.06
CA ARG A 459 -12.01 -10.09 -15.10
C ARG A 459 -11.23 -8.91 -14.55
N VAL A 460 -10.87 -9.01 -13.28
CA VAL A 460 -10.09 -8.00 -12.54
C VAL A 460 -8.91 -8.66 -11.83
N ARG A 461 -7.87 -7.86 -11.60
CA ARG A 461 -6.72 -8.26 -10.80
C ARG A 461 -6.90 -7.84 -9.33
N LEU A 462 -6.75 -8.79 -8.42
CA LEU A 462 -6.76 -8.56 -6.98
C LEU A 462 -5.38 -8.15 -6.46
N LEU A 463 -5.33 -7.57 -5.26
CA LEU A 463 -4.12 -7.13 -4.57
C LEU A 463 -3.12 -8.27 -4.31
N ASP A 464 -3.62 -9.48 -4.06
CA ASP A 464 -2.78 -10.67 -3.84
C ASP A 464 -2.26 -11.30 -5.14
N GLY A 465 -2.50 -10.65 -6.28
CA GLY A 465 -2.06 -11.11 -7.60
C GLY A 465 -2.96 -12.17 -8.24
N ARG A 466 -4.05 -12.60 -7.59
CA ARG A 466 -5.02 -13.51 -8.23
C ARG A 466 -5.93 -12.75 -9.21
N ALA A 467 -6.39 -13.47 -10.22
CA ALA A 467 -7.50 -13.00 -11.07
C ALA A 467 -8.85 -13.31 -10.40
N ALA A 468 -9.83 -12.45 -10.64
CA ALA A 468 -11.20 -12.67 -10.21
C ALA A 468 -12.20 -12.29 -11.30
N GLU A 469 -13.27 -13.06 -11.43
CA GLU A 469 -14.38 -12.76 -12.32
C GLU A 469 -15.39 -11.88 -11.60
N ALA A 470 -15.79 -10.79 -12.24
CA ALA A 470 -16.83 -9.87 -11.75
C ALA A 470 -18.16 -10.09 -12.52
N PRO A 471 -19.31 -9.78 -11.90
CA PRO A 471 -20.56 -9.67 -12.63
C PRO A 471 -20.49 -8.57 -13.71
N ALA A 472 -21.13 -8.79 -14.86
CA ALA A 472 -21.07 -7.89 -16.02
C ALA A 472 -21.51 -6.45 -15.70
N ASP A 473 -22.49 -6.31 -14.82
CA ASP A 473 -23.07 -5.02 -14.42
C ASP A 473 -22.42 -4.42 -13.17
N ALA A 474 -21.51 -5.13 -12.48
CA ALA A 474 -20.95 -4.69 -11.21
C ALA A 474 -19.94 -3.54 -11.34
N LEU A 475 -19.33 -3.37 -12.51
CA LEU A 475 -18.22 -2.43 -12.74
C LEU A 475 -18.63 -1.26 -13.65
N ALA A 476 -18.05 -0.09 -13.41
CA ALA A 476 -18.06 1.06 -14.31
C ALA A 476 -16.62 1.53 -14.60
N PRO A 477 -16.36 2.21 -15.73
CA PRO A 477 -15.10 2.90 -15.96
C PRO A 477 -14.81 3.93 -14.85
N LEU A 478 -13.57 3.97 -14.35
CA LEU A 478 -13.15 4.97 -13.37
C LEU A 478 -12.79 6.27 -14.09
N ARG A 479 -13.73 7.22 -14.09
CA ARG A 479 -13.54 8.59 -14.59
C ARG A 479 -14.50 9.53 -13.87
N THR A 480 -14.21 10.82 -13.90
CA THR A 480 -15.18 11.85 -13.50
C THR A 480 -16.00 12.24 -14.73
N PRO A 481 -17.28 11.82 -14.83
CA PRO A 481 -18.12 12.23 -15.94
C PRO A 481 -18.54 13.70 -15.81
N ASP A 482 -19.31 14.20 -16.77
CA ASP A 482 -19.91 15.53 -16.67
C ASP A 482 -20.78 15.65 -15.41
N PRO A 483 -21.00 16.88 -14.89
CA PRO A 483 -21.76 17.08 -13.66
C PRO A 483 -23.18 16.50 -13.68
N ALA A 484 -23.88 16.49 -14.83
CA ALA A 484 -25.24 15.98 -14.91
C ALA A 484 -25.28 14.46 -14.75
N VAL A 485 -24.37 13.74 -15.42
CA VAL A 485 -24.20 12.30 -15.24
C VAL A 485 -23.71 11.97 -13.82
N CYS A 486 -22.80 12.77 -13.25
CA CYS A 486 -22.38 12.61 -11.85
C CYS A 486 -23.58 12.69 -10.88
N ARG A 487 -24.42 13.71 -11.02
CA ARG A 487 -25.61 13.90 -10.15
C ARG A 487 -26.53 12.68 -10.18
N ALA A 488 -26.83 12.16 -11.37
CA ALA A 488 -27.66 10.96 -11.52
C ALA A 488 -27.01 9.71 -10.90
N LEU A 489 -25.69 9.52 -11.08
CA LEU A 489 -24.96 8.39 -10.50
C LEU A 489 -24.90 8.47 -8.97
N VAL A 490 -24.66 9.64 -8.39
CA VAL A 490 -24.65 9.87 -6.94
C VAL A 490 -25.98 9.44 -6.32
N LEU A 491 -27.10 9.91 -6.88
CA LEU A 491 -28.42 9.58 -6.35
C LEU A 491 -28.76 8.10 -6.53
N LYS A 492 -28.52 7.54 -7.72
CA LYS A 492 -28.70 6.10 -7.97
C LYS A 492 -27.87 5.24 -7.04
N THR A 493 -26.63 5.66 -6.74
CA THR A 493 -25.78 4.94 -5.78
C THR A 493 -26.35 5.02 -4.37
N ALA A 494 -26.82 6.20 -3.94
CA ALA A 494 -27.41 6.35 -2.62
C ALA A 494 -28.69 5.53 -2.43
N GLU A 495 -29.50 5.39 -3.48
CA GLU A 495 -30.71 4.56 -3.50
C GLU A 495 -30.42 3.07 -3.23
N LEU A 496 -29.25 2.56 -3.63
CA LEU A 496 -28.81 1.19 -3.33
C LEU A 496 -28.71 0.90 -1.82
N PHE A 497 -28.65 1.95 -1.00
CA PHE A 497 -28.53 1.84 0.44
C PHE A 497 -29.88 1.98 1.17
N LEU A 498 -31.00 2.25 0.51
CA LEU A 498 -32.30 2.32 1.19
C LEU A 498 -32.57 1.04 2.02
N GLY A 499 -33.00 1.22 3.27
CA GLY A 499 -33.20 0.14 4.23
C GLY A 499 -31.92 -0.39 4.91
N THR A 500 -30.73 0.02 4.45
CA THR A 500 -29.46 -0.37 5.09
C THR A 500 -29.39 0.16 6.50
N ARG A 501 -28.88 -0.66 7.41
CA ARG A 501 -28.67 -0.27 8.80
C ARG A 501 -27.74 0.95 8.92
N TYR A 502 -28.08 1.87 9.82
CA TYR A 502 -27.17 2.92 10.25
C TYR A 502 -26.03 2.29 11.06
N TYR A 503 -24.80 2.61 10.69
CA TYR A 503 -23.61 2.18 11.43
C TYR A 503 -22.68 3.38 11.58
N TRP A 504 -22.43 3.79 12.83
CA TRP A 504 -21.54 4.92 13.13
C TRP A 504 -20.14 4.65 12.59
N GLY A 505 -19.57 5.57 11.81
CA GLY A 505 -18.29 5.38 11.12
C GLY A 505 -18.37 4.39 9.94
N GLY A 506 -19.57 3.96 9.55
CA GLY A 506 -19.79 3.01 8.47
C GLY A 506 -19.60 3.63 7.09
N ARG A 507 -18.78 2.99 6.26
CA ARG A 507 -18.47 3.40 4.87
C ARG A 507 -18.24 2.16 4.00
N SER A 508 -19.17 1.21 4.03
CA SER A 508 -19.11 0.01 3.19
C SER A 508 -20.50 -0.47 2.76
N GLY A 509 -20.59 -0.96 1.52
CA GLY A 509 -21.75 -1.67 0.99
C GLY A 509 -21.78 -3.16 1.36
N VAL A 510 -20.64 -3.72 1.80
CA VAL A 510 -20.50 -5.12 2.23
C VAL A 510 -20.90 -5.27 3.69
N GLN A 511 -21.74 -6.26 3.97
CA GLN A 511 -22.18 -6.56 5.34
C GLN A 511 -21.35 -7.71 5.96
N ALA A 512 -20.14 -7.43 6.42
CA ALA A 512 -19.36 -8.38 7.24
C ALA A 512 -19.60 -8.14 8.75
N LYS A 513 -20.18 -9.12 9.45
CA LYS A 513 -20.52 -9.01 10.89
C LYS A 513 -19.27 -8.79 11.78
N PRO A 514 -19.36 -7.99 12.87
CA PRO A 514 -20.51 -7.19 13.30
C PRO A 514 -20.50 -5.71 12.83
N SER A 515 -19.64 -5.30 11.89
CA SER A 515 -19.47 -3.90 11.46
C SER A 515 -20.13 -3.60 10.10
N THR A 516 -21.45 -3.48 10.09
CA THR A 516 -22.21 -3.35 8.83
C THR A 516 -23.16 -2.17 8.78
N GLY A 517 -23.01 -1.34 7.75
CA GLY A 517 -23.90 -0.22 7.46
C GLY A 517 -23.15 1.01 6.96
N VAL A 518 -23.90 2.09 6.81
CA VAL A 518 -23.36 3.42 6.49
C VAL A 518 -23.86 4.42 7.51
N ASP A 519 -23.03 5.39 7.91
CA ASP A 519 -23.54 6.60 8.55
C ASP A 519 -23.94 7.66 7.51
N CYS A 520 -24.33 8.84 7.97
CA CYS A 520 -24.78 9.91 7.09
C CYS A 520 -23.73 10.32 6.07
N SER A 521 -22.47 10.48 6.50
CA SER A 521 -21.40 11.00 5.67
C SER A 521 -20.67 9.89 4.92
N GLY A 522 -20.66 8.66 5.43
CA GLY A 522 -20.17 7.48 4.73
C GLY A 522 -21.03 7.10 3.53
N LEU A 523 -22.35 7.28 3.62
CA LEU A 523 -23.25 7.17 2.47
C LEU A 523 -22.86 8.17 1.36
N VAL A 524 -22.65 9.43 1.73
CA VAL A 524 -22.23 10.50 0.80
C VAL A 524 -20.88 10.17 0.17
N CYS A 525 -19.91 9.68 0.94
CA CYS A 525 -18.60 9.28 0.42
C CYS A 525 -18.71 8.23 -0.67
N LEU A 526 -19.46 7.15 -0.40
CA LEU A 526 -19.63 6.05 -1.36
C LEU A 526 -20.36 6.49 -2.63
N ALA A 527 -21.39 7.34 -2.49
CA ALA A 527 -22.16 7.86 -3.61
C ALA A 527 -21.32 8.71 -4.57
N TYR A 528 -20.48 9.60 -4.03
CA TYR A 528 -19.59 10.45 -4.83
C TYR A 528 -18.37 9.69 -5.39
N ARG A 529 -17.86 8.70 -4.66
CA ARG A 529 -16.67 7.94 -5.05
C ARG A 529 -16.83 7.19 -6.37
N VAL A 530 -18.04 6.72 -6.70
CA VAL A 530 -18.33 6.07 -7.99
C VAL A 530 -18.12 7.03 -9.18
N CYS A 531 -18.22 8.34 -8.95
CA CYS A 531 -17.94 9.38 -9.93
C CYS A 531 -16.47 9.85 -9.92
N GLY A 532 -15.58 9.13 -9.23
CA GLY A 532 -14.18 9.53 -9.06
C GLY A 532 -13.96 10.69 -8.09
N LEU A 533 -14.97 11.11 -7.33
CA LEU A 533 -14.87 12.21 -6.37
C LEU A 533 -14.69 11.65 -4.95
N ASP A 534 -13.50 11.86 -4.39
CA ASP A 534 -13.16 11.43 -3.03
C ASP A 534 -13.47 12.54 -2.03
N LEU A 535 -14.45 12.30 -1.16
CA LEU A 535 -14.89 13.23 -0.12
C LEU A 535 -14.35 12.78 1.25
N PRO A 536 -14.08 13.72 2.18
CA PRO A 536 -13.75 13.36 3.55
C PRO A 536 -14.92 12.64 4.20
N HIS A 537 -14.64 11.70 5.10
CA HIS A 537 -15.70 10.96 5.78
C HIS A 537 -16.46 11.80 6.82
N ASN A 538 -15.92 12.93 7.29
CA ASN A 538 -16.59 13.75 8.29
C ASN A 538 -17.55 14.78 7.64
N ALA A 539 -18.80 14.85 8.10
CA ALA A 539 -19.80 15.80 7.59
C ALA A 539 -19.38 17.28 7.71
N GLN A 540 -18.65 17.66 8.76
CA GLN A 540 -18.09 19.01 8.91
C GLN A 540 -17.11 19.32 7.79
N GLU A 541 -16.18 18.40 7.52
CA GLU A 541 -15.16 18.56 6.48
C GLU A 541 -15.80 18.54 5.07
N GLN A 542 -16.86 17.76 4.88
CA GLN A 542 -17.66 17.80 3.65
C GLN A 542 -18.30 19.18 3.44
N MET A 543 -18.88 19.78 4.48
CA MET A 543 -19.44 21.13 4.37
C MET A 543 -18.35 22.16 4.06
N LEU A 544 -17.24 22.13 4.79
CA LEU A 544 -16.12 23.07 4.60
C LEU A 544 -15.53 23.00 3.18
N ARG A 545 -15.59 21.83 2.54
CA ARG A 545 -15.07 21.62 1.17
C ARG A 545 -16.09 21.86 0.07
N SER A 546 -17.38 21.86 0.41
CA SER A 546 -18.45 22.11 -0.57
C SER A 546 -18.51 23.58 -0.95
N ARG A 547 -18.89 23.88 -2.21
CA ARG A 547 -19.26 25.23 -2.62
C ARG A 547 -20.62 25.56 -1.97
N PRO A 548 -20.76 26.64 -1.20
CA PRO A 548 -22.05 27.03 -0.65
C PRO A 548 -23.09 27.27 -1.74
N VAL A 549 -24.30 26.76 -1.54
CA VAL A 549 -25.43 26.94 -2.46
C VAL A 549 -26.61 27.55 -1.70
N SER A 550 -27.40 28.40 -2.36
CA SER A 550 -28.65 28.90 -1.76
C SER A 550 -29.76 27.88 -1.98
N PRO A 551 -30.76 27.77 -1.09
CA PRO A 551 -31.90 26.85 -1.26
C PRO A 551 -32.53 26.90 -2.66
N ALA A 552 -32.73 28.10 -3.21
CA ALA A 552 -33.28 28.32 -4.55
C ALA A 552 -32.41 27.81 -5.72
N ARG A 553 -31.14 27.49 -5.48
CA ARG A 553 -30.19 27.00 -6.50
C ARG A 553 -29.78 25.54 -6.30
N LEU A 554 -30.41 24.84 -5.34
CA LEU A 554 -30.12 23.43 -5.11
C LEU A 554 -30.47 22.58 -6.33
N ALA A 555 -29.52 21.77 -6.75
CA ALA A 555 -29.70 20.75 -7.78
C ALA A 555 -29.66 19.35 -7.16
N PRO A 556 -30.40 18.36 -7.70
CA PRO A 556 -30.31 16.98 -7.24
C PRO A 556 -28.85 16.49 -7.19
N GLY A 557 -28.46 15.86 -6.09
CA GLY A 557 -27.08 15.47 -5.79
C GLY A 557 -26.35 16.43 -4.84
N ASP A 558 -26.83 17.67 -4.68
CA ASP A 558 -26.32 18.60 -3.68
C ASP A 558 -26.56 18.11 -2.24
N LEU A 559 -25.84 18.70 -1.29
CA LEU A 559 -25.81 18.28 0.10
C LEU A 559 -26.53 19.29 1.00
N VAL A 560 -27.28 18.74 1.95
CA VAL A 560 -27.91 19.49 3.04
C VAL A 560 -27.23 19.09 4.35
N PHE A 561 -26.72 20.06 5.10
CA PHE A 561 -25.98 19.87 6.35
C PHE A 561 -26.75 20.43 7.54
N LEU A 562 -26.59 19.81 8.71
CA LEU A 562 -27.24 20.27 9.94
C LEU A 562 -26.22 20.46 11.08
N SER A 563 -26.30 21.61 11.75
CA SER A 563 -25.52 21.88 12.96
C SER A 563 -25.93 21.01 14.14
N ALA A 564 -25.10 20.96 15.19
CA ALA A 564 -25.53 20.55 16.52
C ALA A 564 -26.71 21.42 17.02
N GLY A 565 -27.56 20.85 17.88
CA GLY A 565 -28.68 21.57 18.50
C GLY A 565 -28.21 22.57 19.55
N ALA A 566 -28.97 23.65 19.76
CA ALA A 566 -28.65 24.66 20.77
C ALA A 566 -28.69 24.08 22.21
N GLY A 567 -27.68 24.41 23.05
CA GLY A 567 -27.74 24.21 24.50
C GLY A 567 -27.21 22.89 25.09
N ARG A 568 -26.55 22.00 24.33
CA ARG A 568 -25.88 20.82 24.91
C ARG A 568 -24.36 21.01 25.06
N LYS A 569 -23.82 20.74 26.26
CA LYS A 569 -22.41 20.33 26.41
C LYS A 569 -22.25 18.99 25.69
N GLU A 570 -21.35 18.95 24.72
CA GLU A 570 -21.07 17.77 23.90
C GLU A 570 -20.59 16.60 24.77
N ILE A 571 -21.03 15.38 24.44
CA ILE A 571 -20.25 14.18 24.76
C ILE A 571 -19.15 14.12 23.71
N ARG A 572 -17.91 14.41 24.11
CA ARG A 572 -16.72 14.19 23.30
C ARG A 572 -16.33 12.71 23.40
N PRO A 573 -16.39 11.89 22.34
CA PRO A 573 -15.56 10.70 22.28
C PRO A 573 -14.12 11.19 22.19
N ALA A 574 -13.26 10.76 23.12
CA ALA A 574 -11.86 11.11 23.11
C ALA A 574 -11.18 10.43 21.92
N GLY A 575 -10.81 11.21 20.89
CA GLY A 575 -9.99 10.75 19.78
C GLY A 575 -10.47 11.08 18.37
N THR A 576 -11.62 11.77 18.19
CA THR A 576 -12.03 12.27 16.85
C THR A 576 -10.88 12.99 16.17
N CYS A 577 -10.39 12.41 15.07
CA CYS A 577 -9.30 12.95 14.28
C CYS A 577 -9.55 14.42 13.95
N GLY A 578 -8.67 15.28 14.45
CA GLY A 578 -8.53 16.71 14.19
C GLY A 578 -9.76 17.39 13.59
N THR A 579 -10.72 17.78 14.43
CA THR A 579 -11.55 18.93 14.05
C THR A 579 -10.62 20.12 13.92
N SER A 580 -10.66 20.81 12.79
CA SER A 580 -9.95 22.05 12.62
C SER A 580 -10.25 23.01 13.79
N ASP A 581 -9.22 23.42 14.53
CA ASP A 581 -9.29 24.50 15.54
C ASP A 581 -9.66 25.86 14.91
N THR A 582 -9.93 25.91 13.60
CA THR A 582 -10.27 27.11 12.83
C THR A 582 -11.74 27.51 12.94
N ALA A 583 -12.57 26.74 13.65
CA ALA A 583 -13.90 27.20 14.03
C ALA A 583 -13.77 28.28 15.11
N GLY A 584 -13.67 29.54 14.68
CA GLY A 584 -13.81 30.71 15.56
C GLY A 584 -15.05 30.57 16.45
N ALA A 585 -15.01 31.18 17.63
CA ALA A 585 -15.89 30.99 18.80
C ALA A 585 -17.43 31.17 18.59
N GLY A 586 -17.94 31.19 17.36
CA GLY A 586 -19.37 31.22 17.00
C GLY A 586 -19.83 30.17 15.97
N ALA A 587 -18.95 29.37 15.35
CA ALA A 587 -19.35 28.38 14.34
C ALA A 587 -19.85 27.07 15.00
N ARG A 588 -21.14 26.76 14.86
CA ARG A 588 -21.72 25.50 15.37
C ARG A 588 -21.26 24.31 14.51
N ARG A 589 -20.65 23.30 15.14
CA ARG A 589 -20.25 22.03 14.52
C ARG A 589 -21.39 21.34 13.76
N ILE A 590 -21.10 20.84 12.57
CA ILE A 590 -21.98 20.02 11.74
C ILE A 590 -21.99 18.57 12.25
N THR A 591 -23.19 18.00 12.36
CA THR A 591 -23.40 16.67 12.95
C THR A 591 -24.22 15.74 12.07
N HIS A 592 -24.72 16.22 10.92
CA HIS A 592 -25.48 15.39 9.97
C HIS A 592 -25.41 15.96 8.56
N VAL A 593 -25.47 15.08 7.56
CA VAL A 593 -25.53 15.42 6.13
C VAL A 593 -26.56 14.54 5.41
N MET A 594 -27.18 15.09 4.37
CA MET A 594 -28.20 14.44 3.53
C MET A 594 -27.92 14.75 2.05
N LEU A 595 -28.36 13.84 1.17
CA LEU A 595 -28.38 14.07 -0.28
C LEU A 595 -29.74 14.63 -0.69
N TYR A 596 -29.74 15.77 -1.38
CA TYR A 596 -30.94 16.36 -1.96
C TYR A 596 -31.31 15.67 -3.27
N THR A 597 -32.57 15.27 -3.42
CA THR A 597 -33.05 14.53 -4.60
C THR A 597 -33.89 15.39 -5.55
N GLY A 598 -34.05 16.69 -5.30
CA GLY A 598 -34.95 17.57 -6.04
C GLY A 598 -36.31 17.80 -5.35
N GLY A 599 -36.93 18.94 -5.65
CA GLY A 599 -38.18 19.39 -5.02
C GLY A 599 -38.01 19.56 -3.51
N ASP A 600 -38.59 18.64 -2.74
CA ASP A 600 -38.47 18.59 -1.28
C ASP A 600 -37.77 17.31 -0.80
N GLY A 601 -37.28 16.47 -1.72
CA GLY A 601 -36.82 15.12 -1.40
C GLY A 601 -35.39 15.03 -0.89
N LEU A 602 -35.17 14.08 0.02
CA LEU A 602 -33.90 13.79 0.68
C LEU A 602 -33.64 12.29 0.75
N ILE A 603 -32.36 11.89 0.66
CA ILE A 603 -31.88 10.57 1.05
C ILE A 603 -30.85 10.74 2.17
N GLU A 604 -30.98 9.93 3.22
CA GLU A 604 -30.09 9.99 4.38
C GLU A 604 -29.94 8.64 5.08
N SER A 605 -28.77 8.42 5.70
CA SER A 605 -28.61 7.40 6.74
C SER A 605 -28.72 8.06 8.11
N ARG A 606 -29.75 7.69 8.87
CA ARG A 606 -30.13 8.40 10.09
C ARG A 606 -30.04 7.51 11.32
N TRP A 607 -29.24 7.92 12.29
CA TRP A 607 -29.10 7.23 13.58
C TRP A 607 -30.46 6.92 14.21
N ALA A 608 -31.31 7.95 14.35
CA ALA A 608 -32.58 7.82 15.05
C ALA A 608 -33.58 6.88 14.34
N ALA A 609 -33.45 6.70 13.02
CA ALA A 609 -34.22 5.70 12.29
C ALA A 609 -33.54 4.32 12.28
N GLY A 610 -32.26 4.24 12.68
CA GLY A 610 -31.45 3.04 12.61
C GLY A 610 -31.15 2.57 11.19
N ARG A 611 -31.47 3.35 10.15
CA ARG A 611 -31.35 2.96 8.75
C ARG A 611 -31.23 4.13 7.77
N THR A 612 -30.93 3.82 6.53
CA THR A 612 -31.05 4.70 5.38
C THR A 612 -32.48 4.74 4.87
N LEU A 613 -32.99 5.93 4.58
CA LEU A 613 -34.35 6.14 4.10
C LEU A 613 -34.43 7.32 3.12
N ARG A 614 -35.55 7.38 2.41
CA ARG A 614 -36.03 8.58 1.72
C ARG A 614 -37.02 9.30 2.61
N CYS A 615 -36.96 10.63 2.63
CA CYS A 615 -37.95 11.49 3.28
C CYS A 615 -38.05 12.81 2.53
N THR A 616 -39.03 13.63 2.88
CA THR A 616 -39.07 15.03 2.45
C THR A 616 -38.54 15.96 3.54
N PHE A 617 -38.15 17.17 3.17
CA PHE A 617 -37.74 18.19 4.13
C PHE A 617 -38.93 18.57 5.03
N ALA A 618 -40.14 18.68 4.47
CA ALA A 618 -41.36 18.95 5.21
C ALA A 618 -41.69 17.85 6.23
N GLU A 619 -41.56 16.57 5.87
CA GLU A 619 -41.73 15.45 6.82
C GLU A 619 -40.73 15.55 7.99
N ARG A 620 -39.50 15.95 7.71
CA ARG A 620 -38.42 15.98 8.71
C ARG A 620 -38.44 17.20 9.62
N PHE A 621 -38.79 18.37 9.07
CA PHE A 621 -38.64 19.66 9.74
C PHE A 621 -39.95 20.44 9.90
N GLY A 622 -41.05 19.94 9.32
CA GLY A 622 -42.38 20.53 9.45
C GLY A 622 -42.71 21.67 8.50
N ARG A 623 -41.83 21.98 7.55
CA ARG A 623 -42.02 22.98 6.49
C ARG A 623 -41.18 22.63 5.26
N PRO A 624 -41.59 23.00 4.05
CA PRO A 624 -40.85 22.66 2.83
C PRO A 624 -39.54 23.44 2.71
N LEU A 625 -38.58 22.86 1.99
CA LEU A 625 -37.25 23.43 1.75
C LEU A 625 -37.30 24.74 0.98
N ALA A 626 -38.28 24.90 0.09
CA ALA A 626 -38.47 26.11 -0.73
C ALA A 626 -38.71 27.38 0.10
N GLU A 627 -39.13 27.26 1.36
CA GLU A 627 -39.38 28.39 2.26
C GLU A 627 -38.14 28.79 3.10
N LEU A 628 -36.99 28.17 2.88
CA LEU A 628 -35.80 28.42 3.69
C LEU A 628 -34.91 29.51 3.11
N GLU A 629 -34.37 30.32 4.01
CA GLU A 629 -33.22 31.19 3.77
C GLU A 629 -31.90 30.47 4.10
N PRO A 630 -30.76 30.85 3.48
CA PRO A 630 -29.45 30.32 3.85
C PRO A 630 -29.15 30.46 5.36
N GLY A 631 -28.78 29.37 6.02
CA GLY A 631 -28.49 29.35 7.47
C GLY A 631 -29.72 29.35 8.38
N ALA A 632 -30.92 29.14 7.81
CA ALA A 632 -32.19 29.09 8.53
C ALA A 632 -32.17 28.11 9.71
N LEU A 633 -32.89 28.49 10.77
CA LEU A 633 -33.19 27.61 11.89
C LEU A 633 -34.33 26.67 11.50
N VAL A 634 -34.14 25.39 11.78
CA VAL A 634 -35.11 24.33 11.52
C VAL A 634 -35.34 23.51 12.78
N ASP A 635 -36.56 23.02 12.95
CA ASP A 635 -36.96 22.18 14.08
C ASP A 635 -36.90 20.72 13.65
N ASP A 636 -35.83 20.02 14.03
CA ASP A 636 -35.62 18.60 13.71
C ASP A 636 -36.61 17.74 14.51
N ARG A 637 -37.68 17.31 13.85
CA ARG A 637 -38.79 16.51 14.44
C ARG A 637 -38.47 15.03 14.55
N THR A 638 -37.24 14.62 14.25
CA THR A 638 -36.78 13.23 14.40
C THR A 638 -36.88 12.71 15.84
N PHE A 639 -36.85 13.61 16.83
CA PHE A 639 -36.89 13.27 18.26
C PHE A 639 -38.22 13.68 18.89
N PRO A 640 -38.68 13.01 19.97
CA PRO A 640 -39.92 13.36 20.67
C PRO A 640 -40.01 14.82 21.10
N ARG A 641 -38.87 15.43 21.43
CA ARG A 641 -38.72 16.89 21.59
C ARG A 641 -37.93 17.43 20.40
N PRO A 642 -38.53 18.26 19.53
CA PRO A 642 -37.84 18.82 18.37
C PRO A 642 -36.56 19.54 18.77
N ARG A 643 -35.51 19.38 17.96
CA ARG A 643 -34.22 20.04 18.20
C ARG A 643 -34.04 21.18 17.22
N ARG A 644 -33.82 22.38 17.73
CA ARG A 644 -33.53 23.56 16.90
C ARG A 644 -32.09 23.51 16.38
N ARG A 645 -31.94 23.41 15.06
CA ARG A 645 -30.66 23.25 14.35
C ARG A 645 -30.56 24.27 13.21
N ARG A 646 -29.35 24.58 12.75
CA ARG A 646 -29.17 25.36 11.51
C ARG A 646 -28.98 24.43 10.32
N ALA A 647 -29.61 24.75 9.21
CA ALA A 647 -29.42 24.08 7.93
C ALA A 647 -28.45 24.87 7.03
N PHE A 648 -27.53 24.15 6.39
CA PHE A 648 -26.59 24.69 5.41
C PHE A 648 -26.64 23.83 4.14
N PHE A 649 -26.22 24.39 3.02
CA PHE A 649 -26.38 23.78 1.71
C PHE A 649 -25.08 23.92 0.93
N GLY A 650 -24.66 22.85 0.27
CA GLY A 650 -23.41 22.84 -0.45
C GLY A 650 -23.40 21.87 -1.62
N SER A 651 -22.53 22.15 -2.59
CA SER A 651 -22.40 21.35 -3.80
C SER A 651 -20.94 21.01 -4.09
N PHE A 652 -20.75 19.84 -4.70
CA PHE A 652 -19.48 19.37 -5.25
C PHE A 652 -19.53 19.25 -6.78
N LEU A 653 -20.66 19.63 -7.43
CA LEU A 653 -20.96 19.40 -8.85
C LEU A 653 -21.41 20.66 -9.59
#